data_AF-A0A8X7ZXZ6-F1
#
_entry.id   AF-A0A8X7ZXZ6-F1
#
_cell.length_a   1.000
_cell.length_b   1.000
_cell.length_c   1.000
_cell.angle_alpha   90.00
_cell.angle_beta   90.00
_cell.angle_gamma   90.00
#
_symmetry.space_group_name_H-M   'P 1'
#
loop_
_entity.id
_entity.type
_entity.pdbx_description
1 polymer ?
#
loop_
_entity_poly.entity_id
_entity_poly.type
_entity_poly.pdbx_seq_one_letter_code
_entity_poly.pdbx_strand_id
1 'polypeptide(L)'
;MKGERKTMIKSKMKWVGLVGLVLSAFSLFVHFLLARFTEEGVTDYQSSVTIFSWRPVFENPDFAKNSPSYRRLWGPVRRLESLHPDANPRGYYTELDNVVLFIRMFSFVVPYFIQSMNNTKVVVSNFNMHTTDPRSESSGYVFVRIQGGFHEIRNSICDVVVISRLLNATLVIPEIQSTTRSKGISSQFKSFAYLYNEDNFMAALVKDVKVVKTLPQNLKDARRLKKIPSFRVPNSASPYFYLHHVLPVLIKHVVVELVVSDGGCLQAILPPQLEEYQRLRCRVAFHALRFRQEVQELATKMLQRLRAPGQPFIAFDPGLTRDALAYYGCAELFQHLIVLCLGALPKDVHSELIQHKRAWMKKRGIVKGKLSVNSAEQRLNGSCPLMPEEVGILLRAYGYPWDTILYVSGGEVFGGQRTLTPLHAMFENIVDRTSLSAAWELNRIYGREVNLVDTKLRAPPSVVQEKKHEVWKNEGPRPRPLPPPPARPKYPYNIEGWWGWVAESDNEPESTVMELRTNAHKLLWEAIDYLICVEADVFIPGFDRDGKGRPNFASLVMGHRLYQAAASKTFQPNRREVVKLLEENREHLYQANHTWLTSTRSHLRRSLIDGVIRASTKSKPLSFLSHPVPECSCLRYDLTKKSLHVSSPSTQAPVEAALGVMHHCPKWMDSGIKTKSKDKEIEEDPDEDISSSSGLFFRNSGGNHESGGGELIKEESQLDDQEELEGAD
;
A
#
# COMPACT_ATOMS: atom_id res chain seq x y z
N MET A 1 27.09 -72.48 49.20
CA MET A 1 25.70 -71.99 49.21
C MET A 1 25.34 -71.48 47.83
N LYS A 2 24.60 -72.30 47.07
CA LYS A 2 24.17 -72.07 45.68
C LYS A 2 22.63 -72.14 45.74
N GLY A 3 21.94 -71.03 45.52
CA GLY A 3 20.46 -70.98 45.55
C GLY A 3 19.96 -69.59 45.94
N GLU A 4 18.83 -69.17 45.35
CA GLU A 4 18.02 -68.01 45.77
C GLU A 4 18.42 -66.59 45.32
N ARG A 5 18.71 -66.38 44.03
CA ARG A 5 18.57 -65.02 43.45
C ARG A 5 18.06 -64.95 42.01
N LYS A 6 17.29 -65.96 41.55
CA LYS A 6 16.73 -65.99 40.18
C LYS A 6 15.21 -65.87 40.07
N THR A 7 14.47 -65.74 41.18
CA THR A 7 12.99 -65.75 41.14
C THR A 7 12.33 -64.38 41.29
N MET A 8 13.04 -63.30 41.66
CA MET A 8 12.41 -61.98 41.89
C MET A 8 12.35 -61.03 40.67
N ILE A 9 13.08 -61.30 39.58
CA ILE A 9 13.11 -60.39 38.40
C ILE A 9 12.04 -60.77 37.36
N LYS A 10 11.53 -62.01 37.36
CA LYS A 10 10.47 -62.44 36.43
C LYS A 10 9.07 -61.88 36.77
N SER A 11 8.84 -61.39 37.99
CA SER A 11 7.52 -60.90 38.42
C SER A 11 7.24 -59.45 37.99
N LYS A 12 8.25 -58.56 38.05
CA LYS A 12 8.07 -57.13 37.70
C LYS A 12 7.87 -56.90 36.19
N MET A 13 8.49 -57.71 35.34
CA MET A 13 8.38 -57.57 33.88
C MET A 13 6.99 -57.98 33.35
N LYS A 14 6.28 -58.87 34.06
CA LYS A 14 4.89 -59.22 33.75
C LYS A 14 3.92 -58.09 34.09
N TRP A 15 4.17 -57.33 35.16
CA TRP A 15 3.35 -56.18 35.55
C TRP A 15 3.50 -55.00 34.58
N VAL A 16 4.71 -54.73 34.09
CA VAL A 16 4.93 -53.68 33.08
C VAL A 16 4.24 -54.04 31.76
N GLY A 17 4.26 -55.32 31.36
CA GLY A 17 3.51 -55.80 30.20
C GLY A 17 1.99 -55.68 30.38
N LEU A 18 1.47 -56.00 31.57
CA LEU A 18 0.04 -55.90 31.89
C LEU A 18 -0.44 -54.44 31.87
N VAL A 19 0.33 -53.52 32.45
CA VAL A 19 0.01 -52.08 32.46
C VAL A 19 0.03 -51.50 31.04
N GLY A 20 1.02 -51.90 30.21
CA GLY A 20 1.07 -51.48 28.80
C GLY A 20 -0.14 -51.96 27.99
N LEU A 21 -0.62 -53.18 28.26
CA LEU A 21 -1.77 -53.76 27.58
C LEU A 21 -3.08 -53.06 27.99
N VAL A 22 -3.23 -52.72 29.27
CA VAL A 22 -4.38 -51.95 29.77
C VAL A 22 -4.41 -50.54 29.19
N LEU A 23 -3.27 -49.86 29.11
CA LEU A 23 -3.19 -48.52 28.49
C LEU A 23 -3.49 -48.55 26.99
N SER A 24 -3.05 -49.59 26.28
CA SER A 24 -3.37 -49.79 24.87
C SER A 24 -4.86 -50.06 24.64
N ALA A 25 -5.50 -50.86 25.50
CA ALA A 25 -6.94 -51.12 25.45
C ALA A 25 -7.76 -49.85 25.73
N PHE A 26 -7.32 -49.02 26.69
CA PHE A 26 -7.98 -47.75 26.99
C PHE A 26 -7.87 -46.75 25.83
N SER A 27 -6.71 -46.68 25.17
CA SER A 27 -6.51 -45.85 23.97
C SER A 27 -7.41 -46.30 22.81
N LEU A 28 -7.51 -47.61 22.57
CA LEU A 28 -8.42 -48.16 21.56
C LEU A 28 -9.89 -47.88 21.88
N PHE A 29 -10.29 -47.95 23.15
CA PHE A 29 -11.65 -47.64 23.58
C PHE A 29 -12.00 -46.15 23.37
N VAL A 30 -11.06 -45.23 23.65
CA VAL A 30 -11.23 -43.80 23.36
C VAL A 30 -11.35 -43.54 21.86
N HIS A 31 -10.55 -44.22 21.03
CA HIS A 31 -10.67 -44.12 19.58
C HIS A 31 -11.98 -44.72 19.06
N PHE A 32 -12.49 -45.81 19.66
CA PHE A 32 -13.79 -46.37 19.30
C PHE A 32 -14.95 -45.45 19.67
N LEU A 33 -14.88 -44.77 20.83
CA LEU A 33 -15.87 -43.77 21.23
C LEU A 33 -15.84 -42.55 20.31
N LEU A 34 -14.66 -42.05 19.94
CA LEU A 34 -14.52 -40.95 18.97
C LEU A 34 -15.06 -41.34 17.59
N ALA A 35 -14.82 -42.58 17.14
CA ALA A 35 -15.36 -43.08 15.87
C ALA A 35 -16.90 -43.22 15.90
N ARG A 36 -17.47 -43.66 17.03
CA ARG A 36 -18.93 -43.75 17.18
C ARG A 36 -19.63 -42.38 17.20
N PHE A 37 -18.97 -41.34 17.73
CA PHE A 37 -19.47 -39.97 17.66
C PHE A 37 -19.45 -39.38 16.23
N THR A 38 -18.73 -40.01 15.29
CA THR A 38 -18.67 -39.55 13.89
C THR A 38 -19.68 -40.21 12.96
N GLU A 39 -20.36 -41.29 13.37
CA GLU A 39 -21.24 -42.07 12.50
C GLU A 39 -22.73 -41.64 12.54
N GLU A 40 -23.19 -40.99 13.62
CA GLU A 40 -24.59 -40.51 13.73
C GLU A 40 -24.83 -39.09 13.16
N GLY A 41 -23.83 -38.49 12.52
CA GLY A 41 -23.90 -37.11 12.00
C GLY A 41 -23.98 -36.95 10.48
N VAL A 42 -24.22 -38.03 9.72
CA VAL A 42 -24.15 -37.99 8.24
C VAL A 42 -25.43 -38.54 7.61
N THR A 43 -26.50 -37.74 7.60
CA THR A 43 -27.57 -37.77 6.58
C THR A 43 -28.48 -36.54 6.72
N ASP A 44 -28.00 -35.37 6.29
CA ASP A 44 -28.74 -34.51 5.36
C ASP A 44 -27.86 -33.34 4.93
N TYR A 45 -27.59 -33.26 3.63
CA TYR A 45 -26.72 -32.26 3.04
C TYR A 45 -27.55 -31.00 2.76
N GLN A 46 -27.63 -30.11 3.76
CA GLN A 46 -27.99 -28.72 3.53
C GLN A 46 -26.88 -27.84 4.10
N SER A 47 -26.42 -26.92 3.26
CA SER A 47 -25.24 -26.08 3.46
C SER A 47 -25.38 -25.18 4.69
N SER A 48 -24.91 -25.64 5.84
CA SER A 48 -24.71 -24.81 7.03
C SER A 48 -23.46 -25.26 7.80
N VAL A 49 -22.27 -25.04 7.21
CA VAL A 49 -21.05 -24.91 8.01
C VAL A 49 -21.05 -23.49 8.58
N THR A 50 -21.89 -23.27 9.58
CA THR A 50 -21.85 -22.09 10.46
C THR A 50 -21.04 -22.46 11.71
N ILE A 51 -19.71 -22.57 11.58
CA ILE A 51 -18.79 -22.73 12.73
C ILE A 51 -18.06 -21.42 13.08
N PHE A 52 -18.36 -20.33 12.37
CA PHE A 52 -18.00 -18.98 12.81
C PHE A 52 -19.23 -18.08 12.80
N SER A 53 -19.97 -18.05 13.91
CA SER A 53 -21.03 -17.06 14.11
C SER A 53 -20.40 -15.69 14.43
N TRP A 54 -19.82 -15.02 13.43
CA TRP A 54 -19.41 -13.60 13.51
C TRP A 54 -20.62 -12.64 13.61
N ARG A 55 -21.83 -13.17 13.56
CA ARG A 55 -23.08 -12.40 13.47
C ARG A 55 -23.55 -11.64 14.72
N PRO A 56 -23.06 -11.81 15.97
CA PRO A 56 -23.62 -11.02 17.09
C PRO A 56 -22.71 -9.91 17.66
N VAL A 57 -21.50 -9.66 17.14
CA VAL A 57 -20.48 -8.90 17.94
C VAL A 57 -20.56 -7.38 17.79
N PHE A 58 -20.84 -6.87 16.59
CA PHE A 58 -21.03 -5.45 16.37
C PHE A 58 -22.50 -5.29 16.02
N GLU A 59 -23.32 -4.75 16.94
CA GLU A 59 -24.73 -4.44 16.69
C GLU A 59 -24.85 -3.73 15.34
N ASN A 60 -25.69 -4.26 14.46
CA ASN A 60 -25.95 -3.67 13.15
C ASN A 60 -26.75 -2.38 13.35
N PRO A 61 -26.18 -1.22 13.03
CA PRO A 61 -27.01 -0.07 12.85
C PRO A 61 -27.42 -0.13 11.37
N ASP A 62 -28.68 -0.44 11.10
CA ASP A 62 -29.27 -0.16 9.79
C ASP A 62 -29.27 1.36 9.61
N PHE A 63 -28.13 1.89 9.15
CA PHE A 63 -27.97 3.31 8.98
C PHE A 63 -28.73 3.70 7.71
N ALA A 64 -29.88 4.33 7.89
CA ALA A 64 -30.43 5.18 6.84
C ALA A 64 -29.31 6.08 6.31
N LYS A 65 -29.19 6.22 4.97
CA LYS A 65 -28.12 7.01 4.32
C LYS A 65 -28.07 8.48 4.81
N ASN A 66 -29.14 8.97 5.42
CA ASN A 66 -29.24 10.32 5.98
C ASN A 66 -28.83 10.43 7.46
N SER A 67 -28.52 9.31 8.11
CA SER A 67 -28.16 9.29 9.53
C SER A 67 -26.83 10.04 9.80
N PRO A 68 -26.70 10.69 10.98
CA PRO A 68 -25.45 11.32 11.39
C PRO A 68 -24.25 10.36 11.39
N SER A 69 -24.48 9.10 11.74
CA SER A 69 -23.45 8.06 11.76
C SER A 69 -22.97 7.69 10.36
N TYR A 70 -23.86 7.58 9.37
CA TYR A 70 -23.47 7.39 7.97
C TYR A 70 -22.61 8.55 7.46
N ARG A 71 -23.02 9.79 7.75
CA ARG A 71 -22.23 11.00 7.43
C ARG A 71 -20.88 10.99 8.15
N ARG A 72 -20.81 10.48 9.39
CA ARG A 72 -19.54 10.34 10.13
C ARG A 72 -18.62 9.29 9.51
N LEU A 73 -19.14 8.19 8.99
CA LEU A 73 -18.37 7.11 8.36
C LEU A 73 -17.87 7.50 6.97
N TRP A 74 -18.72 8.11 6.14
CA TRP A 74 -18.44 8.34 4.72
C TRP A 74 -18.21 9.81 4.34
N GLY A 75 -18.54 10.77 5.22
CA GLY A 75 -18.36 12.19 4.95
C GLY A 75 -16.89 12.64 4.90
N PRO A 76 -16.62 13.84 4.37
CA PRO A 76 -15.27 14.38 4.20
C PRO A 76 -14.57 14.66 5.54
N VAL A 77 -13.24 14.77 5.47
CA VAL A 77 -12.40 15.26 6.57
C VAL A 77 -12.45 16.79 6.57
N ARG A 78 -13.31 17.37 7.42
CA ARG A 78 -13.56 18.83 7.51
C ARG A 78 -12.29 19.69 7.53
N ARG A 79 -11.25 19.26 8.28
CA ARG A 79 -9.97 19.99 8.40
C ARG A 79 -9.12 20.03 7.13
N LEU A 80 -9.48 19.26 6.10
CA LEU A 80 -8.77 19.19 4.82
C LEU A 80 -9.63 19.71 3.65
N GLU A 81 -10.85 20.20 3.89
CA GLU A 81 -11.75 20.73 2.84
C GLU A 81 -11.24 22.02 2.19
N SER A 82 -10.49 22.82 2.94
CA SER A 82 -9.86 24.05 2.43
C SER A 82 -8.65 23.78 1.54
N LEU A 83 -8.06 22.58 1.60
CA LEU A 83 -6.87 22.22 0.84
C LEU A 83 -7.25 21.79 -0.57
N HIS A 84 -6.73 22.50 -1.58
CA HIS A 84 -7.01 22.26 -2.98
C HIS A 84 -5.73 21.94 -3.76
N PRO A 85 -5.76 21.03 -4.76
CA PRO A 85 -4.63 20.80 -5.66
C PRO A 85 -4.17 22.09 -6.34
N ASP A 86 -2.86 22.34 -6.28
CA ASP A 86 -2.15 23.48 -6.86
C ASP A 86 -0.93 22.98 -7.65
N ALA A 87 -1.14 22.71 -8.93
CA ALA A 87 -0.05 22.43 -9.86
C ALA A 87 -0.52 22.90 -11.24
N ASN A 88 -0.57 24.23 -11.35
CA ASN A 88 -1.04 25.05 -12.46
C ASN A 88 -1.70 24.33 -13.67
N PRO A 89 -3.04 24.20 -13.68
CA PRO A 89 -3.78 23.56 -14.77
C PRO A 89 -3.81 24.31 -16.11
N ARG A 90 -3.36 25.59 -16.22
CA ARG A 90 -3.27 26.36 -17.50
C ARG A 90 -2.74 27.82 -17.45
N GLY A 91 -2.34 28.36 -16.31
CA GLY A 91 -1.95 29.77 -16.14
C GLY A 91 -0.58 30.12 -16.72
N TYR A 92 -0.51 31.19 -17.50
CA TYR A 92 0.75 31.78 -17.96
C TYR A 92 1.50 32.41 -16.77
N TYR A 93 2.81 32.16 -16.67
CA TYR A 93 3.71 33.08 -15.96
C TYR A 93 3.89 34.30 -16.88
N THR A 94 3.19 35.38 -16.58
CA THR A 94 3.54 36.71 -17.11
C THR A 94 4.13 37.52 -15.97
N GLU A 95 5.42 37.36 -15.73
CA GLU A 95 6.25 38.52 -15.43
C GLU A 95 7.01 38.85 -16.70
N LEU A 96 6.42 39.77 -17.47
CA LEU A 96 6.83 40.40 -18.73
C LEU A 96 5.71 40.29 -19.79
N ASP A 97 4.59 40.97 -19.54
CA ASP A 97 3.68 41.40 -20.61
C ASP A 97 2.86 42.63 -20.16
N ASN A 98 3.55 43.75 -19.95
CA ASN A 98 2.95 45.09 -20.02
C ASN A 98 3.16 45.73 -21.39
N VAL A 99 3.33 44.94 -22.46
CA VAL A 99 3.52 45.48 -23.82
C VAL A 99 2.42 45.07 -24.81
N VAL A 100 1.59 44.05 -24.51
CA VAL A 100 0.56 43.58 -25.47
C VAL A 100 -0.87 44.05 -25.16
N LEU A 101 -1.11 44.70 -24.00
CA LEU A 101 -2.41 45.32 -23.68
C LEU A 101 -2.48 46.83 -23.96
N PHE A 102 -1.49 47.41 -24.65
CA PHE A 102 -1.55 48.80 -25.12
C PHE A 102 -1.79 48.91 -26.64
N ILE A 103 -1.72 47.79 -27.40
CA ILE A 103 -1.76 47.80 -28.87
C ILE A 103 -3.17 47.53 -29.46
N ARG A 104 -4.22 47.43 -28.62
CA ARG A 104 -5.61 47.26 -29.11
C ARG A 104 -6.61 48.37 -28.74
N MET A 105 -6.12 49.54 -28.28
CA MET A 105 -6.99 50.67 -27.95
C MET A 105 -6.62 51.99 -28.63
N PHE A 106 -5.82 52.00 -29.70
CA PHE A 106 -5.70 53.18 -30.57
C PHE A 106 -5.43 52.77 -32.02
N SER A 107 -6.48 52.35 -32.72
CA SER A 107 -6.63 52.64 -34.14
C SER A 107 -7.63 53.79 -34.23
N PHE A 108 -7.33 54.81 -35.04
CA PHE A 108 -7.96 56.14 -35.11
C PHE A 108 -7.41 57.17 -34.10
N VAL A 109 -6.18 57.66 -34.32
CA VAL A 109 -5.93 59.05 -34.77
C VAL A 109 -4.65 59.06 -35.61
N VAL A 110 -4.74 59.80 -36.71
CA VAL A 110 -3.81 60.07 -37.81
C VAL A 110 -2.48 60.73 -37.33
N PRO A 111 -1.40 60.66 -38.12
CA PRO A 111 0.00 60.69 -37.71
C PRO A 111 0.54 62.11 -37.59
N TYR A 112 1.40 62.42 -36.63
CA TYR A 112 2.38 63.51 -36.69
C TYR A 112 3.33 63.41 -35.47
N PHE A 113 4.56 63.91 -35.65
CA PHE A 113 5.64 64.04 -34.65
C PHE A 113 6.51 62.82 -34.34
N ILE A 114 7.48 62.60 -35.25
CA ILE A 114 8.85 62.26 -34.87
C ILE A 114 9.49 63.47 -34.15
N GLN A 115 10.43 63.16 -33.25
CA GLN A 115 11.52 64.02 -32.73
C GLN A 115 11.25 64.75 -31.40
N SER A 116 11.76 64.17 -30.29
CA SER A 116 12.62 64.83 -29.29
C SER A 116 12.41 64.19 -27.90
N MET A 117 13.42 63.49 -27.40
CA MET A 117 14.03 63.73 -26.08
C MET A 117 15.14 62.71 -25.86
N ASN A 118 16.34 63.25 -25.71
CA ASN A 118 17.60 62.59 -25.46
C ASN A 118 17.70 61.95 -24.07
N ASN A 119 18.60 60.97 -24.00
CA ASN A 119 19.50 60.66 -22.88
C ASN A 119 18.90 60.50 -21.48
N THR A 120 18.95 59.27 -20.98
CA THR A 120 19.52 59.00 -19.65
C THR A 120 19.99 57.56 -19.55
N LYS A 121 21.31 57.38 -19.37
CA LYS A 121 21.91 56.12 -18.95
C LYS A 121 21.53 55.89 -17.48
N VAL A 122 20.89 54.77 -17.20
CA VAL A 122 20.84 54.21 -15.84
C VAL A 122 21.53 52.85 -15.89
N VAL A 123 22.68 52.78 -15.22
CA VAL A 123 23.41 51.55 -14.96
C VAL A 123 22.73 50.87 -13.78
N VAL A 124 22.16 49.68 -14.02
CA VAL A 124 21.85 48.71 -12.96
C VAL A 124 22.62 47.45 -13.28
N SER A 125 23.64 47.19 -12.46
CA SER A 125 24.41 45.96 -12.45
C SER A 125 23.75 44.91 -11.55
N ASN A 126 23.75 43.66 -12.06
CA ASN A 126 23.58 42.37 -11.36
C ASN A 126 22.14 42.04 -10.89
N PHE A 127 21.55 40.86 -11.11
CA PHE A 127 22.00 39.52 -11.47
C PHE A 127 21.05 38.94 -12.53
N ASN A 128 21.60 38.36 -13.62
CA ASN A 128 20.80 37.63 -14.60
C ASN A 128 20.39 36.25 -14.04
N MET A 129 19.11 36.09 -13.70
CA MET A 129 18.49 34.77 -13.64
C MET A 129 17.81 34.54 -15.00
N HIS A 130 18.48 33.79 -15.87
CA HIS A 130 17.93 33.43 -17.17
C HIS A 130 16.71 32.51 -16.98
N THR A 131 15.50 33.06 -17.09
CA THR A 131 14.34 32.31 -17.57
C THR A 131 14.63 31.92 -19.03
N THR A 132 15.02 30.66 -19.26
CA THR A 132 15.28 30.15 -20.60
C THR A 132 13.96 30.00 -21.36
N ASP A 133 13.76 30.84 -22.37
CA ASP A 133 12.75 30.63 -23.41
C ASP A 133 13.01 29.26 -24.07
N PRO A 134 12.00 28.39 -24.25
CA PRO A 134 12.12 27.10 -24.97
C PRO A 134 12.55 27.22 -26.44
N ARG A 135 12.90 28.43 -26.93
CA ARG A 135 13.46 28.69 -28.25
C ARG A 135 15.00 28.72 -28.32
N SER A 136 15.71 28.54 -27.21
CA SER A 136 17.17 28.35 -27.22
C SER A 136 17.55 26.95 -27.75
N GLU A 137 18.65 26.84 -28.50
CA GLU A 137 19.15 25.55 -28.95
C GLU A 137 19.40 24.63 -27.75
N SER A 138 18.77 23.45 -27.77
CA SER A 138 18.85 22.49 -26.65
C SER A 138 20.29 21.99 -26.47
N SER A 139 20.73 21.86 -25.20
CA SER A 139 22.07 21.40 -24.86
C SER A 139 22.37 19.95 -25.29
N GLY A 140 21.35 19.18 -25.67
CA GLY A 140 21.49 17.81 -26.18
C GLY A 140 20.26 16.94 -25.89
N TYR A 141 20.44 15.63 -26.00
CA TYR A 141 19.40 14.62 -25.76
C TYR A 141 19.67 13.83 -24.48
N VAL A 142 18.69 13.79 -23.58
CA VAL A 142 18.72 12.91 -22.42
C VAL A 142 17.88 11.67 -22.73
N PHE A 143 18.54 10.52 -22.76
CA PHE A 143 17.91 9.22 -22.93
C PHE A 143 17.92 8.48 -21.60
N VAL A 144 16.78 7.93 -21.18
CA VAL A 144 16.67 7.32 -19.83
C VAL A 144 16.14 5.90 -19.89
N ARG A 145 16.77 5.02 -19.12
CA ARG A 145 16.27 3.68 -18.79
C ARG A 145 15.87 3.63 -17.32
N ILE A 146 14.61 3.30 -17.07
CA ILE A 146 14.03 3.22 -15.73
C ILE A 146 13.75 1.76 -15.41
N GLN A 147 14.27 1.28 -14.29
CA GLN A 147 14.03 -0.05 -13.76
C GLN A 147 13.31 0.04 -12.42
N GLY A 148 12.29 -0.80 -12.22
CA GLY A 148 11.58 -0.88 -10.96
C GLY A 148 10.13 -1.35 -11.10
N GLY A 149 9.42 -1.37 -9.98
CA GLY A 149 7.96 -1.54 -9.92
C GLY A 149 7.20 -0.26 -10.30
N PHE A 150 5.88 -0.32 -10.31
CA PHE A 150 5.03 0.79 -10.77
C PHE A 150 5.30 2.13 -10.09
N HIS A 151 5.39 2.16 -8.75
CA HIS A 151 5.63 3.39 -8.00
C HIS A 151 7.06 3.94 -8.20
N GLU A 152 8.06 3.05 -8.29
CA GLU A 152 9.44 3.43 -8.62
C GLU A 152 9.53 4.08 -10.02
N ILE A 153 8.83 3.50 -11.00
CA ILE A 153 8.76 4.01 -12.37
C ILE A 153 8.09 5.38 -12.40
N ARG A 154 6.91 5.52 -11.78
CA ARG A 154 6.15 6.77 -11.78
C ARG A 154 6.96 7.91 -11.14
N ASN A 155 7.58 7.66 -9.98
CA ASN A 155 8.46 8.63 -9.31
C ASN A 155 9.65 9.03 -10.20
N SER A 156 10.31 8.05 -10.82
CA SER A 156 11.48 8.30 -11.67
C SER A 156 11.15 9.11 -12.91
N ILE A 157 10.00 8.89 -13.56
CA ILE A 157 9.61 9.69 -14.73
C ILE A 157 9.41 11.16 -14.34
N CYS A 158 8.80 11.43 -13.20
CA CYS A 158 8.58 12.80 -12.71
C CYS A 158 9.91 13.53 -12.47
N ASP A 159 10.89 12.83 -11.88
CA ASP A 159 12.22 13.37 -11.65
C ASP A 159 12.98 13.65 -12.97
N VAL A 160 12.90 12.71 -13.92
CA VAL A 160 13.61 12.82 -15.22
C VAL A 160 13.12 14.00 -16.04
N VAL A 161 11.83 14.31 -16.01
CA VAL A 161 11.29 15.50 -16.68
C VAL A 161 11.89 16.77 -16.07
N VAL A 162 11.95 16.85 -14.73
CA VAL A 162 12.59 17.96 -14.03
C VAL A 162 14.07 18.07 -14.37
N ILE A 163 14.80 16.96 -14.35
CA ILE A 163 16.23 16.93 -14.68
C ILE A 163 16.46 17.42 -16.11
N SER A 164 15.60 17.02 -17.05
CA SER A 164 15.70 17.48 -18.45
C SER A 164 15.48 18.98 -18.57
N ARG A 165 14.52 19.55 -17.81
CA ARG A 165 14.33 21.00 -17.72
C ARG A 165 15.55 21.69 -17.11
N LEU A 166 16.07 21.17 -15.99
CA LEU A 166 17.24 21.70 -15.29
C LEU A 166 18.48 21.77 -16.18
N LEU A 167 18.64 20.80 -17.09
CA LEU A 167 19.76 20.71 -18.02
C LEU A 167 19.51 21.41 -19.37
N ASN A 168 18.35 22.06 -19.57
CA ASN A 168 17.88 22.58 -20.86
C ASN A 168 17.99 21.56 -22.02
N ALA A 169 17.68 20.29 -21.70
CA ALA A 169 17.87 19.15 -22.58
C ALA A 169 16.56 18.65 -23.18
N THR A 170 16.65 18.11 -24.40
CA THR A 170 15.53 17.41 -25.04
C THR A 170 15.39 16.03 -24.43
N LEU A 171 14.23 15.73 -23.82
CA LEU A 171 13.95 14.44 -23.24
C LEU A 171 13.50 13.45 -24.32
N VAL A 172 14.17 12.31 -24.41
CA VAL A 172 13.65 11.17 -25.17
C VAL A 172 12.69 10.39 -24.28
N ILE A 173 11.55 9.94 -24.82
CA ILE A 173 10.58 9.12 -24.08
C ILE A 173 11.32 7.99 -23.31
N PRO A 174 11.16 7.89 -21.98
CA PRO A 174 11.89 6.93 -21.17
C PRO A 174 11.59 5.47 -21.55
N GLU A 175 12.60 4.61 -21.51
CA GLU A 175 12.42 3.17 -21.64
C GLU A 175 12.13 2.55 -20.27
N ILE A 176 10.98 1.88 -20.16
CA ILE A 176 10.54 1.23 -18.92
C ILE A 176 10.97 -0.24 -18.93
N GLN A 177 11.90 -0.59 -18.06
CA GLN A 177 12.29 -1.97 -17.85
C GLN A 177 11.61 -2.49 -16.58
N SER A 178 10.55 -3.28 -16.76
CA SER A 178 10.13 -4.20 -15.70
C SER A 178 11.29 -5.16 -15.38
N THR A 179 11.38 -5.63 -14.14
CA THR A 179 12.49 -6.42 -13.58
C THR A 179 12.71 -7.80 -14.25
N THR A 180 12.02 -8.13 -15.34
CA THR A 180 12.16 -9.38 -16.09
C THR A 180 13.15 -9.25 -17.26
N ARG A 181 14.39 -9.74 -17.05
CA ARG A 181 15.43 -9.93 -18.09
C ARG A 181 15.24 -11.23 -18.89
N SER A 182 14.01 -11.70 -19.04
CA SER A 182 13.76 -13.04 -19.54
C SER A 182 13.78 -13.10 -21.07
N LYS A 183 14.48 -14.09 -21.61
CA LYS A 183 14.41 -14.48 -23.02
C LYS A 183 12.97 -14.91 -23.33
N GLY A 184 12.39 -14.44 -24.43
CA GLY A 184 11.04 -14.87 -24.88
C GLY A 184 9.88 -13.91 -24.58
N ILE A 185 10.11 -12.75 -23.95
CA ILE A 185 9.10 -11.69 -23.77
C ILE A 185 9.30 -10.62 -24.85
N SER A 186 8.21 -10.23 -25.52
CA SER A 186 8.25 -9.15 -26.53
C SER A 186 8.74 -7.83 -25.94
N SER A 187 9.54 -7.08 -26.70
CA SER A 187 9.97 -5.72 -26.33
C SER A 187 8.81 -4.74 -26.23
N GLN A 188 7.66 -5.05 -26.84
CA GLN A 188 6.45 -4.22 -26.79
C GLN A 188 5.91 -4.06 -25.35
N PHE A 189 6.07 -5.09 -24.49
CA PHE A 189 5.66 -5.08 -23.08
C PHE A 189 6.58 -4.25 -22.16
N LYS A 190 7.66 -3.69 -22.72
CA LYS A 190 8.67 -2.89 -22.00
C LYS A 190 8.71 -1.43 -22.49
N SER A 191 7.66 -0.99 -23.17
CA SER A 191 7.58 0.34 -23.76
C SER A 191 6.80 1.31 -22.88
N PHE A 192 7.10 2.60 -22.98
CA PHE A 192 6.33 3.66 -22.32
C PHE A 192 4.86 3.65 -22.76
N ALA A 193 4.61 3.53 -24.07
CA ALA A 193 3.28 3.37 -24.68
C ALA A 193 2.47 2.20 -24.13
N TYR A 194 3.14 1.17 -23.60
CA TYR A 194 2.44 0.02 -23.02
C TYR A 194 1.62 0.39 -21.78
N LEU A 195 2.07 1.40 -21.02
CA LEU A 195 1.45 1.82 -19.78
C LEU A 195 0.77 3.19 -19.91
N TYR A 196 1.45 4.14 -20.55
CA TYR A 196 1.07 5.54 -20.61
C TYR A 196 0.71 6.01 -22.02
N ASN A 197 -0.13 7.03 -22.10
CA ASN A 197 -0.44 7.72 -23.35
C ASN A 197 0.71 8.68 -23.71
N GLU A 198 1.53 8.31 -24.71
CA GLU A 198 2.66 9.11 -25.18
C GLU A 198 2.26 10.50 -25.67
N ASP A 199 1.17 10.59 -26.44
CA ASP A 199 0.78 11.84 -27.08
C ASP A 199 0.26 12.84 -26.05
N ASN A 200 -0.51 12.37 -25.05
CA ASN A 200 -0.88 13.19 -23.90
C ASN A 200 0.34 13.65 -23.09
N PHE A 201 1.30 12.73 -22.86
CA PHE A 201 2.51 13.05 -22.11
C PHE A 201 3.33 14.16 -22.79
N MET A 202 3.53 14.06 -24.11
CA MET A 202 4.21 15.10 -24.89
C MET A 202 3.41 16.40 -24.89
N ALA A 203 2.11 16.34 -25.18
CA ALA A 203 1.24 17.53 -25.25
C ALA A 203 1.19 18.31 -23.93
N ALA A 204 1.15 17.61 -22.80
CA ALA A 204 1.13 18.22 -21.47
C ALA A 204 2.45 18.92 -21.11
N LEU A 205 3.57 18.53 -21.73
CA LEU A 205 4.91 19.02 -21.41
C LEU A 205 5.51 19.97 -22.46
N VAL A 206 4.80 20.25 -23.56
CA VAL A 206 5.27 21.10 -24.67
C VAL A 206 5.85 22.44 -24.19
N LYS A 207 5.24 23.05 -23.16
CA LYS A 207 5.66 24.35 -22.62
C LYS A 207 6.82 24.26 -21.62
N ASP A 208 7.17 23.06 -21.17
CA ASP A 208 8.10 22.86 -20.06
C ASP A 208 9.40 22.20 -20.49
N VAL A 209 9.32 21.16 -21.32
CA VAL A 209 10.45 20.38 -21.80
C VAL A 209 10.14 19.88 -23.20
N LYS A 210 11.09 20.01 -24.13
CA LYS A 210 10.96 19.39 -25.44
C LYS A 210 11.08 17.87 -25.30
N VAL A 211 10.02 17.14 -25.63
CA VAL A 211 9.98 15.68 -25.58
C VAL A 211 9.94 15.10 -27.00
N VAL A 212 10.76 14.09 -27.28
CA VAL A 212 10.80 13.37 -28.57
C VAL A 212 10.63 11.87 -28.38
N LYS A 213 9.95 11.19 -29.32
CA LYS A 213 9.71 9.74 -29.23
C LYS A 213 10.98 8.90 -29.33
N THR A 214 11.88 9.28 -30.24
CA THR A 214 13.13 8.54 -30.47
C THR A 214 14.29 9.48 -30.74
N LEU A 215 15.51 9.02 -30.44
CA LEU A 215 16.74 9.73 -30.81
C LEU A 215 16.83 9.98 -32.32
N PRO A 216 17.50 11.06 -32.78
CA PRO A 216 17.89 11.24 -34.18
C PRO A 216 18.72 10.07 -34.75
N GLN A 217 18.64 9.83 -36.06
CA GLN A 217 19.20 8.63 -36.70
C GLN A 217 20.72 8.43 -36.47
N ASN A 218 21.51 9.50 -36.57
CA ASN A 218 22.94 9.51 -36.28
C ASN A 218 23.26 9.07 -34.83
N LEU A 219 22.42 9.45 -33.86
CA LEU A 219 22.57 9.08 -32.46
C LEU A 219 22.05 7.65 -32.19
N LYS A 220 21.08 7.15 -32.97
CA LYS A 220 20.66 5.74 -32.92
C LYS A 220 21.83 4.82 -33.30
N ASP A 221 22.65 5.21 -34.27
CA ASP A 221 23.83 4.44 -34.69
C ASP A 221 24.88 4.40 -33.59
N ALA A 222 25.17 5.54 -32.98
CA ALA A 222 26.05 5.63 -31.81
C ALA A 222 25.57 4.75 -30.64
N ARG A 223 24.24 4.68 -30.42
CA ARG A 223 23.64 3.78 -29.43
C ARG A 223 23.89 2.30 -29.75
N ARG A 224 23.67 1.90 -31.00
CA ARG A 224 23.89 0.51 -31.45
C ARG A 224 25.34 0.08 -31.24
N LEU A 225 26.28 1.00 -31.44
CA LEU A 225 27.70 0.81 -31.20
C LEU A 225 28.13 0.98 -29.73
N LYS A 226 27.19 1.19 -28.80
CA LYS A 226 27.45 1.45 -27.35
C LYS A 226 28.43 2.61 -27.10
N LYS A 227 28.40 3.64 -27.94
CA LYS A 227 29.27 4.83 -27.82
C LYS A 227 28.66 5.96 -27.00
N ILE A 228 27.44 5.79 -26.50
CA ILE A 228 26.75 6.81 -25.69
C ILE A 228 27.26 6.73 -24.24
N PRO A 229 27.71 7.85 -23.65
CA PRO A 229 28.11 7.86 -22.25
C PRO A 229 26.91 7.60 -21.35
N SER A 230 27.06 6.64 -20.42
CA SER A 230 25.98 6.21 -19.52
C SER A 230 26.30 6.50 -18.06
N PHE A 231 25.36 7.09 -17.34
CA PHE A 231 25.44 7.33 -15.89
C PHE A 231 24.47 6.42 -15.16
N ARG A 232 24.98 5.68 -14.17
CA ARG A 232 24.12 5.04 -13.18
C ARG A 232 23.80 6.07 -12.11
N VAL A 233 22.55 6.47 -12.03
CA VAL A 233 22.12 7.58 -11.19
C VAL A 233 21.80 7.07 -9.78
N PRO A 234 22.39 7.66 -8.72
CA PRO A 234 22.03 7.29 -7.36
C PRO A 234 20.60 7.72 -7.03
N ASN A 235 19.95 7.00 -6.11
CA ASN A 235 18.68 7.44 -5.55
C ASN A 235 18.88 8.80 -4.86
N SER A 236 17.91 9.71 -5.02
CA SER A 236 17.93 11.04 -4.40
C SER A 236 19.15 11.89 -4.76
N ALA A 237 19.64 11.80 -6.02
CA ALA A 237 20.75 12.63 -6.49
C ALA A 237 20.42 14.14 -6.38
N SER A 238 21.42 14.94 -6.04
CA SER A 238 21.23 16.39 -5.90
C SER A 238 21.24 17.10 -7.26
N PRO A 239 20.62 18.29 -7.39
CA PRO A 239 20.76 19.14 -8.59
C PRO A 239 22.22 19.39 -8.97
N TYR A 240 23.10 19.52 -7.98
CA TYR A 240 24.55 19.69 -8.18
C TYR A 240 25.16 18.54 -8.99
N PHE A 241 24.77 17.28 -8.70
CA PHE A 241 25.27 16.12 -9.44
C PHE A 241 24.98 16.25 -10.95
N TYR A 242 23.77 16.71 -11.30
CA TYR A 242 23.39 16.89 -12.69
C TYR A 242 24.15 18.04 -13.35
N LEU A 243 24.24 19.19 -12.69
CA LEU A 243 24.90 20.38 -13.25
C LEU A 243 26.42 20.20 -13.39
N HIS A 244 27.08 19.48 -12.48
CA HIS A 244 28.54 19.37 -12.48
C HIS A 244 29.09 18.07 -13.09
N HIS A 245 28.32 16.98 -13.12
CA HIS A 245 28.79 15.71 -13.68
C HIS A 245 28.08 15.33 -14.97
N VAL A 246 26.78 15.56 -15.08
CA VAL A 246 26.00 15.16 -16.26
C VAL A 246 26.06 16.22 -17.36
N LEU A 247 25.85 17.49 -17.02
CA LEU A 247 25.81 18.59 -17.99
C LEU A 247 27.08 18.73 -18.84
N PRO A 248 28.31 18.66 -18.27
CA PRO A 248 29.52 18.77 -19.09
C PRO A 248 29.66 17.65 -20.13
N VAL A 249 29.25 16.43 -19.77
CA VAL A 249 29.25 15.28 -20.67
C VAL A 249 28.15 15.41 -21.73
N LEU A 250 26.98 15.90 -21.33
CA LEU A 250 25.88 16.19 -22.26
C LEU A 250 26.30 17.20 -23.32
N ILE A 251 26.93 18.31 -22.95
CA ILE A 251 27.41 19.33 -23.89
C ILE A 251 28.48 18.75 -24.83
N LYS A 252 29.41 17.94 -24.29
CA LYS A 252 30.50 17.35 -25.09
C LYS A 252 30.02 16.31 -26.11
N HIS A 253 29.06 15.47 -25.74
CA HIS A 253 28.62 14.34 -26.56
C HIS A 253 27.26 14.55 -27.24
N VAL A 254 26.55 15.64 -26.91
CA VAL A 254 25.17 15.96 -27.37
C VAL A 254 24.12 14.93 -26.95
N VAL A 255 24.52 13.83 -26.30
CA VAL A 255 23.64 12.77 -25.81
C VAL A 255 24.20 12.12 -24.55
N VAL A 256 23.32 11.79 -23.61
CA VAL A 256 23.66 11.03 -22.42
C VAL A 256 22.60 9.98 -22.11
N GLU A 257 23.04 8.79 -21.65
CA GLU A 257 22.16 7.76 -21.13
C GLU A 257 22.13 7.82 -19.60
N LEU A 258 20.94 7.93 -18.99
CA LEU A 258 20.73 7.80 -17.55
C LEU A 258 20.08 6.45 -17.25
N VAL A 259 20.68 5.70 -16.32
CA VAL A 259 20.14 4.42 -15.84
C VAL A 259 19.67 4.60 -14.41
N VAL A 260 18.36 4.52 -14.20
CA VAL A 260 17.69 4.69 -12.90
C VAL A 260 17.19 3.33 -12.44
N SER A 261 17.74 2.80 -11.35
CA SER A 261 17.42 1.43 -10.86
C SER A 261 16.73 1.38 -9.49
N ASP A 262 16.73 2.50 -8.76
CA ASP A 262 16.38 2.52 -7.35
C ASP A 262 15.23 3.49 -7.05
N GLY A 263 14.28 3.66 -7.98
CA GLY A 263 13.04 4.42 -7.75
C GLY A 263 13.23 5.84 -7.23
N GLY A 264 13.23 6.81 -8.14
CA GLY A 264 13.54 8.21 -7.83
C GLY A 264 15.03 8.50 -8.05
N CYS A 265 15.29 9.56 -8.79
CA CYS A 265 16.64 9.97 -9.19
C CYS A 265 16.94 11.42 -8.82
N LEU A 266 15.99 12.16 -8.28
CA LEU A 266 16.20 13.51 -7.75
C LEU A 266 15.87 13.54 -6.26
N GLN A 267 16.62 14.32 -5.48
CA GLN A 267 16.32 14.54 -4.07
C GLN A 267 14.84 14.93 -3.88
N ALA A 268 14.18 14.34 -2.87
CA ALA A 268 12.74 14.48 -2.71
C ALA A 268 12.33 15.93 -2.41
N ILE A 269 13.11 16.63 -1.59
CA ILE A 269 12.89 18.02 -1.20
C ILE A 269 13.94 18.88 -1.90
N LEU A 270 13.50 19.78 -2.78
CA LEU A 270 14.36 20.76 -3.46
C LEU A 270 14.46 22.06 -2.64
N PRO A 271 15.56 22.82 -2.78
CA PRO A 271 15.70 24.14 -2.19
C PRO A 271 14.58 25.09 -2.65
N PRO A 272 14.23 26.13 -1.86
CA PRO A 272 13.15 27.08 -2.18
C PRO A 272 13.29 27.74 -3.55
N GLN A 273 14.52 28.03 -3.99
CA GLN A 273 14.77 28.60 -5.32
C GLN A 273 14.42 27.67 -6.49
N LEU A 274 14.21 26.36 -6.24
CA LEU A 274 13.82 25.36 -7.22
C LEU A 274 12.37 24.86 -6.99
N GLU A 275 11.54 25.62 -6.27
CA GLU A 275 10.16 25.25 -5.98
C GLU A 275 9.33 25.02 -7.27
N GLU A 276 9.60 25.76 -8.34
CA GLU A 276 8.96 25.56 -9.64
C GLU A 276 9.17 24.14 -10.21
N TYR A 277 10.30 23.51 -9.90
CA TYR A 277 10.59 22.14 -10.32
C TYR A 277 9.78 21.12 -9.51
N GLN A 278 9.50 21.41 -8.23
CA GLN A 278 8.56 20.59 -7.45
C GLN A 278 7.16 20.68 -8.03
N ARG A 279 6.68 21.89 -8.36
CA ARG A 279 5.40 22.10 -9.06
C ARG A 279 5.33 21.36 -10.39
N LEU A 280 6.44 21.35 -11.15
CA LEU A 280 6.55 20.54 -12.38
C LEU A 280 6.43 19.04 -12.10
N ARG A 281 7.03 18.50 -11.03
CA ARG A 281 6.84 17.08 -10.63
C ARG A 281 5.37 16.79 -10.36
N CYS A 282 4.66 17.67 -9.65
CA CYS A 282 3.22 17.53 -9.40
C CYS A 282 2.44 17.43 -10.70
N ARG A 283 2.67 18.35 -11.64
CA ARG A 283 1.98 18.38 -12.92
C ARG A 283 2.30 17.15 -13.78
N VAL A 284 3.55 16.70 -13.79
CA VAL A 284 3.92 15.46 -14.47
C VAL A 284 3.20 14.27 -13.85
N ALA A 285 3.27 14.16 -12.52
CA ALA A 285 2.72 13.05 -11.75
C ALA A 285 1.20 12.92 -11.87
N PHE A 286 0.46 14.04 -11.87
CA PHE A 286 -1.00 14.00 -11.75
C PHE A 286 -1.72 14.36 -13.06
N HIS A 287 -1.06 15.07 -14.00
CA HIS A 287 -1.70 15.51 -15.26
C HIS A 287 -1.06 14.94 -16.52
N ALA A 288 0.28 14.90 -16.62
CA ALA A 288 0.96 14.44 -17.83
C ALA A 288 0.97 12.91 -17.94
N LEU A 289 1.19 12.20 -16.82
CA LEU A 289 1.21 10.73 -16.75
C LEU A 289 -0.19 10.13 -16.69
N ARG A 290 -0.90 10.22 -17.82
CA ARG A 290 -2.16 9.50 -18.05
C ARG A 290 -1.89 8.11 -18.59
N PHE A 291 -2.57 7.12 -18.04
CA PHE A 291 -2.54 5.76 -18.58
C PHE A 291 -3.13 5.72 -19.98
N ARG A 292 -2.77 4.70 -20.75
CA ARG A 292 -3.42 4.42 -22.03
C ARG A 292 -4.93 4.23 -21.87
N GLN A 293 -5.65 4.51 -22.94
CA GLN A 293 -7.10 4.56 -22.93
C GLN A 293 -7.74 3.24 -22.47
N GLU A 294 -7.22 2.10 -22.87
CA GLU A 294 -7.78 0.78 -22.53
C GLU A 294 -7.72 0.50 -21.02
N VAL A 295 -6.66 0.97 -20.35
CA VAL A 295 -6.52 0.87 -18.89
C VAL A 295 -7.53 1.77 -18.19
N GLN A 296 -7.69 3.00 -18.67
CA GLN A 296 -8.66 3.95 -18.12
C GLN A 296 -10.10 3.47 -18.33
N GLU A 297 -10.43 2.94 -19.51
CA GLU A 297 -11.74 2.37 -19.84
C GLU A 297 -12.10 1.21 -18.91
N LEU A 298 -11.19 0.25 -18.69
CA LEU A 298 -11.47 -0.86 -17.77
C LEU A 298 -11.59 -0.39 -16.33
N ALA A 299 -10.69 0.47 -15.85
CA ALA A 299 -10.77 1.00 -14.50
C ALA A 299 -12.10 1.76 -14.27
N THR A 300 -12.55 2.54 -15.25
CA THR A 300 -13.84 3.23 -15.21
C THR A 300 -15.01 2.25 -15.13
N LYS A 301 -14.98 1.17 -15.92
CA LYS A 301 -16.00 0.10 -15.84
C LYS A 301 -15.99 -0.60 -14.48
N MET A 302 -14.82 -0.88 -13.92
CA MET A 302 -14.69 -1.49 -12.59
C MET A 302 -15.24 -0.57 -11.50
N LEU A 303 -14.96 0.73 -11.58
CA LEU A 303 -15.55 1.74 -10.68
C LEU A 303 -17.07 1.81 -10.83
N GLN A 304 -17.59 1.72 -12.05
CA GLN A 304 -19.04 1.63 -12.28
C GLN A 304 -19.64 0.37 -11.67
N ARG A 305 -18.97 -0.79 -11.76
CA ARG A 305 -19.40 -2.04 -11.12
C ARG A 305 -19.40 -1.93 -9.60
N LEU A 306 -18.35 -1.35 -9.02
CA LEU A 306 -18.24 -1.09 -7.58
C LEU A 306 -19.33 -0.15 -7.07
N ARG A 307 -19.68 0.87 -7.85
CA ARG A 307 -20.70 1.88 -7.48
C ARG A 307 -22.12 1.50 -7.91
N ALA A 308 -22.31 0.43 -8.69
CA ALA A 308 -23.62 -0.01 -9.18
C ALA A 308 -24.64 -0.29 -8.06
N PRO A 309 -24.25 -0.85 -6.89
CA PRO A 309 -25.16 -1.00 -5.75
C PRO A 309 -25.62 0.33 -5.12
N GLY A 310 -25.05 1.48 -5.54
CA GLY A 310 -25.37 2.79 -4.97
C GLY A 310 -24.85 2.97 -3.54
N GLN A 311 -23.84 2.19 -3.15
CA GLN A 311 -23.14 2.25 -1.88
C GLN A 311 -21.69 2.70 -2.09
N PRO A 312 -21.09 3.42 -1.12
CA PRO A 312 -19.67 3.73 -1.14
C PRO A 312 -18.83 2.48 -0.85
N PHE A 313 -17.55 2.52 -1.20
CA PHE A 313 -16.63 1.40 -1.01
C PHE A 313 -15.30 1.82 -0.38
N ILE A 314 -14.64 0.84 0.25
CA ILE A 314 -13.32 1.00 0.84
C ILE A 314 -12.30 0.31 -0.07
N ALA A 315 -11.22 1.00 -0.42
CA ALA A 315 -10.05 0.36 -1.01
C ALA A 315 -9.01 0.04 0.08
N PHE A 316 -8.55 -1.21 0.11
CA PHE A 316 -7.56 -1.72 1.03
C PHE A 316 -6.33 -2.20 0.26
N ASP A 317 -5.16 -1.62 0.53
CA ASP A 317 -3.88 -2.13 0.04
C ASP A 317 -3.14 -2.87 1.16
N PRO A 318 -3.02 -4.21 1.14
CA PRO A 318 -2.38 -4.95 2.22
C PRO A 318 -0.89 -4.62 2.37
N GLY A 319 -0.20 -4.29 1.28
CA GLY A 319 1.25 -4.09 1.27
C GLY A 319 2.08 -5.31 1.70
N LEU A 320 1.48 -6.50 1.74
CA LEU A 320 2.09 -7.78 2.12
C LEU A 320 2.89 -8.37 0.96
N THR A 321 4.03 -7.73 0.66
CA THR A 321 4.98 -8.26 -0.34
C THR A 321 6.08 -9.07 0.34
N ARG A 322 6.55 -10.13 -0.34
CA ARG A 322 7.68 -10.95 0.13
C ARG A 322 8.91 -10.10 0.45
N ASP A 323 9.20 -9.11 -0.40
CA ASP A 323 10.35 -8.23 -0.22
C ASP A 323 10.22 -7.34 1.02
N ALA A 324 9.04 -6.76 1.27
CA ALA A 324 8.79 -5.98 2.48
C ALA A 324 8.90 -6.84 3.75
N LEU A 325 8.25 -8.00 3.77
CA LEU A 325 8.29 -8.92 4.92
C LEU A 325 9.72 -9.36 5.24
N ALA A 326 10.51 -9.69 4.22
CA ALA A 326 11.91 -10.07 4.37
C ALA A 326 12.79 -8.91 4.86
N TYR A 327 12.59 -7.70 4.34
CA TYR A 327 13.35 -6.51 4.73
C TYR A 327 13.13 -6.16 6.22
N TYR A 328 11.87 -6.19 6.67
CA TYR A 328 11.51 -5.85 8.06
C TYR A 328 11.65 -7.01 9.04
N GLY A 329 11.90 -8.23 8.57
CA GLY A 329 12.09 -9.40 9.43
C GLY A 329 10.77 -9.89 10.05
N CYS A 330 9.68 -9.80 9.29
CA CYS A 330 8.33 -10.16 9.72
C CYS A 330 7.96 -11.57 9.22
N ALA A 331 8.83 -12.55 9.48
CA ALA A 331 8.67 -13.91 8.95
C ALA A 331 7.50 -14.66 9.58
N GLU A 332 7.25 -14.43 10.87
CA GLU A 332 6.33 -15.26 11.68
C GLU A 332 4.94 -14.65 11.84
N LEU A 333 4.57 -13.61 11.07
CA LEU A 333 3.23 -13.02 11.11
C LEU A 333 2.12 -14.05 10.85
N PHE A 334 2.40 -15.04 10.00
CA PHE A 334 1.45 -16.07 9.59
C PHE A 334 1.25 -17.17 10.65
N GLN A 335 2.16 -17.29 11.62
CA GLN A 335 2.01 -18.27 12.72
C GLN A 335 0.84 -17.90 13.64
N HIS A 336 0.60 -16.62 13.88
CA HIS A 336 -0.52 -16.16 14.72
C HIS A 336 -1.90 -16.47 14.11
N LEU A 337 -2.01 -16.50 12.76
CA LEU A 337 -3.23 -16.86 12.04
C LEU A 337 -3.58 -18.36 12.21
N ILE A 338 -2.56 -19.20 12.29
CA ILE A 338 -2.69 -20.67 12.28
C ILE A 338 -3.09 -21.23 13.64
N VAL A 339 -2.70 -20.56 14.75
CA VAL A 339 -3.02 -21.02 16.11
C VAL A 339 -4.54 -21.08 16.36
N LEU A 340 -5.34 -20.27 15.68
CA LEU A 340 -6.80 -20.25 15.85
C LEU A 340 -7.56 -21.28 15.01
N CYS A 341 -7.00 -21.76 13.89
CA CYS A 341 -7.77 -22.58 12.95
C CYS A 341 -7.55 -24.09 13.09
N LEU A 342 -6.32 -24.56 13.33
CA LEU A 342 -6.03 -25.99 13.40
C LEU A 342 -4.77 -26.19 14.25
N GLY A 343 -4.88 -26.96 15.34
CA GLY A 343 -3.78 -27.25 16.25
C GLY A 343 -2.46 -27.54 15.52
N ALA A 344 -1.43 -26.77 15.87
CA ALA A 344 -0.01 -26.94 15.56
C ALA A 344 0.33 -27.71 14.27
N LEU A 345 0.47 -26.99 13.15
CA LEU A 345 1.21 -27.47 11.98
C LEU A 345 2.68 -27.00 12.02
N PRO A 346 3.62 -27.80 11.47
CA PRO A 346 5.06 -27.59 11.56
C PRO A 346 5.46 -26.31 10.82
N LYS A 347 6.63 -25.75 11.18
CA LYS A 347 7.29 -24.57 10.59
C LYS A 347 6.62 -24.08 9.30
N ASP A 348 5.92 -22.95 9.42
CA ASP A 348 5.19 -22.36 8.30
C ASP A 348 6.15 -22.11 7.12
N VAL A 349 5.83 -22.70 5.96
CA VAL A 349 6.61 -22.55 4.71
C VAL A 349 6.80 -21.06 4.39
N HIS A 350 5.81 -20.22 4.71
CA HIS A 350 5.88 -18.77 4.58
C HIS A 350 7.05 -18.15 5.37
N SER A 351 7.28 -18.61 6.60
CA SER A 351 8.39 -18.14 7.43
C SER A 351 9.74 -18.49 6.80
N GLU A 352 9.89 -19.71 6.29
CA GLU A 352 11.13 -20.18 5.65
C GLU A 352 11.45 -19.38 4.39
N LEU A 353 10.44 -19.10 3.58
CA LEU A 353 10.53 -18.26 2.39
C LEU A 353 10.99 -16.83 2.69
N ILE A 354 10.43 -16.22 3.72
CA ILE A 354 10.80 -14.87 4.14
C ILE A 354 12.25 -14.86 4.65
N GLN A 355 12.65 -15.87 5.41
CA GLN A 355 14.01 -16.01 5.91
C GLN A 355 15.03 -16.24 4.78
N HIS A 356 14.72 -17.11 3.81
CA HIS A 356 15.54 -17.34 2.62
C HIS A 356 15.74 -16.04 1.83
N LYS A 357 14.65 -15.31 1.57
CA LYS A 357 14.71 -14.03 0.87
C LYS A 357 15.54 -13.00 1.63
N ARG A 358 15.42 -12.95 2.96
CA ARG A 358 16.23 -12.08 3.82
C ARG A 358 17.71 -12.45 3.78
N ALA A 359 18.06 -13.75 3.74
CA ALA A 359 19.44 -14.21 3.56
C ALA A 359 20.03 -13.71 2.23
N TRP A 360 19.24 -13.82 1.16
CA TRP A 360 19.62 -13.28 -0.15
C TRP A 360 19.83 -11.75 -0.12
N MET A 361 18.95 -11.00 0.55
CA MET A 361 19.07 -9.54 0.69
C MET A 361 20.33 -9.14 1.48
N LYS A 362 20.66 -9.88 2.53
CA LYS A 362 21.90 -9.68 3.30
C LYS A 362 23.15 -9.91 2.45
N LYS A 363 23.20 -11.00 1.67
CA LYS A 363 24.32 -11.31 0.77
C LYS A 363 24.58 -10.18 -0.24
N ARG A 364 23.54 -9.42 -0.60
CA ARG A 364 23.60 -8.27 -1.51
C ARG A 364 23.78 -6.92 -0.81
N GLY A 365 23.89 -6.89 0.52
CA GLY A 365 24.05 -5.66 1.29
C GLY A 365 22.81 -4.76 1.35
N ILE A 366 21.62 -5.27 0.97
CA ILE A 366 20.35 -4.51 1.03
C ILE A 366 19.88 -4.37 2.48
N VAL A 367 19.99 -5.47 3.25
CA VAL A 367 19.65 -5.52 4.68
C VAL A 367 20.92 -5.67 5.50
N LYS A 368 21.05 -4.87 6.56
CA LYS A 368 22.11 -4.97 7.56
C LYS A 368 21.57 -5.61 8.84
N GLY A 369 22.40 -6.38 9.55
CA GLY A 369 22.04 -6.98 10.84
C GLY A 369 21.83 -8.51 10.83
N LYS A 370 21.16 -9.04 11.86
CA LYS A 370 20.95 -10.48 12.07
C LYS A 370 20.01 -11.07 11.00
N LEU A 371 20.27 -12.35 10.65
CA LEU A 371 19.45 -13.07 9.67
C LEU A 371 18.06 -13.35 10.24
N SER A 372 18.01 -14.05 11.38
CA SER A 372 16.79 -14.17 12.17
C SER A 372 16.61 -12.92 13.04
N VAL A 373 15.40 -12.37 13.02
CA VAL A 373 14.95 -11.22 13.82
C VAL A 373 13.67 -11.66 14.52
N ASN A 374 13.48 -11.23 15.76
CA ASN A 374 12.25 -11.49 16.50
C ASN A 374 11.07 -10.78 15.80
N SER A 375 10.22 -11.53 15.12
CA SER A 375 9.10 -10.98 14.35
C SER A 375 8.07 -10.31 15.25
N ALA A 376 7.83 -10.86 16.46
CA ALA A 376 6.90 -10.31 17.43
C ALA A 376 7.37 -8.94 17.94
N GLU A 377 8.66 -8.79 18.21
CA GLU A 377 9.25 -7.50 18.61
C GLU A 377 9.15 -6.46 17.47
N GLN A 378 9.44 -6.85 16.23
CA GLN A 378 9.29 -5.95 15.07
C GLN A 378 7.85 -5.51 14.88
N ARG A 379 6.89 -6.42 15.11
CA ARG A 379 5.46 -6.13 15.08
C ARG A 379 5.06 -5.17 16.20
N LEU A 380 5.47 -5.40 17.44
CA LEU A 380 5.24 -4.50 18.58
C LEU A 380 5.81 -3.10 18.36
N ASN A 381 6.91 -2.99 17.61
CA ASN A 381 7.52 -1.72 17.22
C ASN A 381 6.82 -1.02 16.04
N GLY A 382 5.81 -1.65 15.41
CA GLY A 382 5.09 -1.14 14.25
C GLY A 382 5.87 -1.24 12.92
N SER A 383 6.95 -2.01 12.90
CA SER A 383 7.78 -2.24 11.70
C SER A 383 7.11 -3.17 10.69
N CYS A 384 6.24 -4.07 11.16
CA CYS A 384 5.56 -5.04 10.32
C CYS A 384 4.25 -4.50 9.73
N PRO A 385 3.83 -5.02 8.55
CA PRO A 385 2.49 -4.81 8.00
C PRO A 385 1.38 -5.20 8.96
N LEU A 386 0.23 -4.52 8.88
CA LEU A 386 -1.02 -5.02 9.46
C LEU A 386 -1.57 -6.15 8.58
N MET A 387 -1.97 -7.24 9.21
CA MET A 387 -2.63 -8.35 8.55
C MET A 387 -4.06 -7.97 8.13
N PRO A 388 -4.62 -8.55 7.06
CA PRO A 388 -5.99 -8.28 6.64
C PRO A 388 -7.02 -8.45 7.75
N GLU A 389 -6.83 -9.44 8.63
CA GLU A 389 -7.66 -9.63 9.82
C GLU A 389 -7.67 -8.41 10.75
N GLU A 390 -6.49 -7.86 11.07
CA GLU A 390 -6.37 -6.70 11.95
C GLU A 390 -7.06 -5.48 11.35
N VAL A 391 -6.89 -5.28 10.04
CA VAL A 391 -7.56 -4.20 9.31
C VAL A 391 -9.07 -4.39 9.33
N GLY A 392 -9.55 -5.63 9.16
CA GLY A 392 -10.97 -5.94 9.24
C GLY A 392 -11.56 -5.61 10.62
N ILE A 393 -10.86 -6.02 11.69
CA ILE A 393 -11.25 -5.71 13.08
C ILE A 393 -11.30 -4.19 13.31
N LEU A 394 -10.29 -3.46 12.85
CA LEU A 394 -10.26 -1.99 12.93
C LEU A 394 -11.47 -1.34 12.24
N LEU A 395 -11.81 -1.80 11.02
CA LEU A 395 -12.95 -1.26 10.27
C LEU A 395 -14.28 -1.58 10.94
N ARG A 396 -14.48 -2.80 11.45
CA ARG A 396 -15.67 -3.19 12.20
C ARG A 396 -15.80 -2.40 13.50
N ALA A 397 -14.70 -2.24 14.25
CA ALA A 397 -14.65 -1.43 15.46
C ALA A 397 -14.96 0.05 15.20
N TYR A 398 -14.51 0.59 14.07
CA TYR A 398 -14.83 1.96 13.65
C TYR A 398 -16.33 2.16 13.41
N GLY A 399 -17.01 1.12 12.91
CA GLY A 399 -18.46 1.10 12.68
C GLY A 399 -18.87 0.78 11.25
N TYR A 400 -17.96 0.31 10.38
CA TYR A 400 -18.35 -0.12 9.04
C TYR A 400 -19.17 -1.42 9.11
N PRO A 401 -20.35 -1.47 8.47
CA PRO A 401 -21.21 -2.65 8.48
C PRO A 401 -20.61 -3.78 7.64
N TRP A 402 -21.09 -5.01 7.86
CA TRP A 402 -20.53 -6.23 7.27
C TRP A 402 -20.82 -6.35 5.76
N ASP A 403 -21.83 -5.64 5.27
CA ASP A 403 -22.19 -5.51 3.85
C ASP A 403 -21.36 -4.45 3.11
N THR A 404 -20.42 -3.78 3.79
CA THR A 404 -19.54 -2.79 3.15
C THR A 404 -18.72 -3.43 2.03
N ILE A 405 -18.67 -2.77 0.87
CA ILE A 405 -17.85 -3.20 -0.26
C ILE A 405 -16.38 -2.87 0.02
N LEU A 406 -15.53 -3.89 0.01
CA LEU A 406 -14.07 -3.76 0.16
C LEU A 406 -13.38 -4.19 -1.13
N TYR A 407 -12.71 -3.25 -1.79
CA TYR A 407 -11.79 -3.52 -2.90
C TYR A 407 -10.38 -3.79 -2.36
N VAL A 408 -9.85 -5.00 -2.55
CA VAL A 408 -8.47 -5.33 -2.18
C VAL A 408 -7.55 -5.10 -3.38
N SER A 409 -6.60 -4.18 -3.23
CA SER A 409 -5.61 -3.86 -4.27
C SER A 409 -4.33 -4.65 -4.13
N GLY A 410 -3.56 -4.68 -5.22
CA GLY A 410 -2.26 -5.34 -5.29
C GLY A 410 -2.30 -6.59 -6.16
N GLY A 411 -1.10 -7.07 -6.51
CA GLY A 411 -0.95 -8.43 -7.05
C GLY A 411 -1.28 -9.50 -6.01
N GLU A 412 -0.81 -10.72 -6.23
CA GLU A 412 -0.96 -11.80 -5.24
C GLU A 412 -0.44 -11.37 -3.86
N VAL A 413 -1.36 -11.25 -2.89
CA VAL A 413 -1.04 -11.04 -1.48
C VAL A 413 -0.17 -12.22 -1.04
N PHE A 414 0.95 -11.97 -0.36
CA PHE A 414 1.77 -13.07 0.14
C PHE A 414 0.95 -13.92 1.13
N GLY A 415 0.87 -15.23 0.87
CA GLY A 415 -0.03 -16.16 1.55
C GLY A 415 -1.38 -16.41 0.84
N GLY A 416 -1.65 -15.66 -0.23
CA GLY A 416 -2.79 -15.84 -1.13
C GLY A 416 -4.15 -15.68 -0.43
N GLN A 417 -5.15 -16.38 -0.95
CA GLN A 417 -6.53 -16.28 -0.45
C GLN A 417 -6.68 -16.66 1.02
N ARG A 418 -5.82 -17.54 1.55
CA ARG A 418 -5.82 -17.94 2.97
C ARG A 418 -5.62 -16.75 3.91
N THR A 419 -4.79 -15.79 3.51
CA THR A 419 -4.52 -14.58 4.29
C THR A 419 -5.69 -13.61 4.29
N LEU A 420 -6.56 -13.67 3.27
CA LEU A 420 -7.77 -12.85 3.16
C LEU A 420 -8.99 -13.51 3.81
N THR A 421 -8.97 -14.81 4.13
CA THR A 421 -10.10 -15.54 4.73
C THR A 421 -10.73 -14.85 5.93
N PRO A 422 -9.98 -14.35 6.94
CA PRO A 422 -10.60 -13.68 8.08
C PRO A 422 -11.31 -12.38 7.66
N LEU A 423 -10.77 -11.67 6.68
CA LEU A 423 -11.40 -10.47 6.14
C LEU A 423 -12.75 -10.84 5.50
N HIS A 424 -12.79 -11.90 4.67
CA HIS A 424 -14.03 -12.44 4.08
C HIS A 424 -15.05 -12.91 5.11
N ALA A 425 -14.61 -13.33 6.29
CA ALA A 425 -15.53 -13.70 7.37
C ALA A 425 -16.18 -12.48 8.03
N MET A 426 -15.54 -11.31 7.98
CA MET A 426 -16.04 -10.05 8.57
C MET A 426 -16.84 -9.18 7.59
N PHE A 427 -16.52 -9.26 6.30
CA PHE A 427 -17.18 -8.49 5.24
C PHE A 427 -17.62 -9.43 4.11
N GLU A 428 -18.90 -9.37 3.75
CA GLU A 428 -19.47 -10.20 2.69
C GLU A 428 -18.96 -9.77 1.30
N ASN A 429 -18.85 -8.46 1.08
CA ASN A 429 -18.62 -7.87 -0.24
C ASN A 429 -17.15 -7.52 -0.50
N ILE A 430 -16.27 -8.52 -0.40
CA ILE A 430 -14.86 -8.35 -0.75
C ILE A 430 -14.65 -8.70 -2.22
N VAL A 431 -14.08 -7.74 -2.94
CA VAL A 431 -13.80 -7.83 -4.36
C VAL A 431 -12.37 -7.38 -4.64
N ASP A 432 -11.87 -7.77 -5.80
CA ASP A 432 -10.51 -7.51 -6.26
C ASP A 432 -10.53 -7.29 -7.78
N ARG A 433 -9.38 -7.05 -8.38
CA ARG A 433 -9.29 -6.87 -9.83
C ARG A 433 -9.83 -8.09 -10.59
N THR A 434 -9.55 -9.30 -10.12
CA THR A 434 -9.89 -10.53 -10.85
C THR A 434 -11.38 -10.80 -10.85
N SER A 435 -12.08 -10.56 -9.75
CA SER A 435 -13.54 -10.66 -9.64
C SER A 435 -14.27 -9.54 -10.39
N LEU A 436 -13.67 -8.36 -10.51
CA LEU A 436 -14.29 -7.21 -11.18
C LEU A 436 -13.99 -7.11 -12.67
N SER A 437 -13.23 -8.02 -13.27
CA SER A 437 -12.88 -7.97 -14.70
C SER A 437 -13.07 -9.31 -15.39
N ALA A 438 -13.58 -9.28 -16.63
CA ALA A 438 -13.67 -10.49 -17.44
C ALA A 438 -12.32 -10.78 -18.14
N ALA A 439 -12.02 -12.05 -18.40
CA ALA A 439 -10.78 -12.46 -19.07
C ALA A 439 -10.57 -11.75 -20.42
N TRP A 440 -11.63 -11.52 -21.20
CA TRP A 440 -11.55 -10.80 -22.47
C TRP A 440 -11.24 -9.30 -22.32
N GLU A 441 -11.67 -8.67 -21.21
CA GLU A 441 -11.35 -7.27 -20.90
C GLU A 441 -9.86 -7.12 -20.57
N LEU A 442 -9.32 -8.07 -19.79
CA LEU A 442 -7.90 -8.14 -19.50
C LEU A 442 -7.07 -8.43 -20.76
N ASN A 443 -7.51 -9.36 -21.61
CA ASN A 443 -6.83 -9.68 -22.87
C ASN A 443 -6.82 -8.48 -23.84
N ARG A 444 -7.90 -7.68 -23.87
CA ARG A 444 -7.94 -6.44 -24.66
C ARG A 444 -6.85 -5.46 -24.22
N ILE A 445 -6.59 -5.39 -22.92
CA ILE A 445 -5.52 -4.56 -22.38
C ILE A 445 -4.16 -5.17 -22.74
N TYR A 446 -3.94 -6.47 -22.57
CA TYR A 446 -2.62 -7.06 -22.86
C TYR A 446 -2.18 -6.87 -24.32
N GLY A 447 -3.12 -6.80 -25.26
CA GLY A 447 -2.87 -6.64 -26.68
C GLY A 447 -2.68 -7.99 -27.38
N ARG A 448 -2.27 -7.98 -28.66
CA ARG A 448 -1.98 -9.22 -29.39
C ARG A 448 -0.65 -9.82 -28.91
N GLU A 449 -0.71 -10.78 -28.00
CA GLU A 449 0.44 -11.63 -27.72
C GLU A 449 0.78 -12.47 -28.96
N VAL A 450 2.08 -12.61 -29.27
CA VAL A 450 2.51 -13.64 -30.21
C VAL A 450 2.25 -14.98 -29.54
N ASN A 451 1.27 -15.72 -30.06
CA ASN A 451 0.98 -17.10 -29.66
C ASN A 451 2.27 -17.90 -29.87
N LEU A 452 2.94 -18.26 -28.77
CA LEU A 452 3.88 -19.36 -28.84
C LEU A 452 3.00 -20.59 -28.98
N VAL A 453 3.11 -21.27 -30.13
CA VAL A 453 2.54 -22.60 -30.31
C VAL A 453 3.04 -23.42 -29.13
N ASP A 454 2.12 -23.78 -28.24
CA ASP A 454 2.41 -24.67 -27.14
C ASP A 454 2.96 -25.95 -27.77
N THR A 455 4.24 -26.22 -27.57
CA THR A 455 4.86 -27.37 -28.18
C THR A 455 4.30 -28.54 -27.40
N LYS A 456 3.23 -29.14 -27.95
CA LYS A 456 2.46 -30.25 -27.40
C LYS A 456 3.26 -31.01 -26.36
N LEU A 457 2.75 -31.03 -25.12
CA LEU A 457 3.12 -31.96 -24.06
C LEU A 457 3.61 -33.27 -24.68
N ARG A 458 4.93 -33.46 -24.70
CA ARG A 458 5.51 -34.72 -25.12
C ARG A 458 5.06 -35.70 -24.06
N ALA A 459 4.17 -36.63 -24.43
CA ALA A 459 3.76 -37.70 -23.55
C ALA A 459 5.04 -38.31 -22.93
N PRO A 460 5.07 -38.53 -21.60
CA PRO A 460 6.25 -39.13 -20.97
C PRO A 460 6.56 -40.44 -21.70
N PRO A 461 7.84 -40.75 -21.96
CA PRO A 461 8.20 -41.97 -22.65
C PRO A 461 7.58 -43.15 -21.90
N SER A 462 6.85 -44.00 -22.62
CA SER A 462 6.31 -45.24 -22.08
C SER A 462 7.46 -46.01 -21.44
N VAL A 463 7.44 -46.12 -20.11
CA VAL A 463 8.41 -46.91 -19.37
C VAL A 463 8.30 -48.34 -19.88
N VAL A 464 9.35 -48.81 -20.54
CA VAL A 464 9.50 -50.21 -20.97
C VAL A 464 9.46 -51.07 -19.71
N GLN A 465 8.33 -51.73 -19.47
CA GLN A 465 8.10 -52.72 -18.41
C GLN A 465 8.77 -54.05 -18.78
N GLU A 466 10.06 -54.08 -19.06
CA GLU A 466 10.77 -55.35 -19.28
C GLU A 466 12.10 -55.32 -18.55
N LYS A 467 12.08 -55.86 -17.31
CA LYS A 467 13.21 -56.57 -16.65
C LYS A 467 13.00 -56.89 -15.16
N LYS A 468 11.86 -56.55 -14.55
CA LYS A 468 11.61 -56.85 -13.12
C LYS A 468 10.84 -58.14 -12.82
N HIS A 469 10.37 -58.89 -13.83
CA HIS A 469 9.53 -60.08 -13.59
C HIS A 469 10.31 -61.36 -13.23
N GLU A 470 11.58 -61.48 -13.60
CA GLU A 470 12.34 -62.73 -13.36
C GLU A 470 12.92 -62.83 -11.95
N VAL A 471 13.27 -61.69 -11.34
CA VAL A 471 13.76 -61.65 -9.95
C VAL A 471 12.63 -61.94 -8.94
N TRP A 472 11.38 -61.61 -9.30
CA TRP A 472 10.21 -61.74 -8.42
C TRP A 472 9.71 -63.17 -8.23
N LYS A 473 10.10 -64.11 -9.11
CA LYS A 473 9.63 -65.51 -9.05
C LYS A 473 10.41 -66.39 -8.07
N ASN A 474 11.56 -65.93 -7.57
CA ASN A 474 12.48 -66.73 -6.74
C ASN A 474 12.50 -66.35 -5.24
N GLU A 475 11.65 -65.42 -4.78
CA GLU A 475 11.62 -65.05 -3.36
C GLU A 475 10.48 -65.78 -2.61
N GLY A 476 10.84 -66.56 -1.59
CA GLY A 476 9.90 -67.29 -0.73
C GLY A 476 8.94 -66.39 0.09
N PRO A 477 7.93 -66.96 0.76
CA PRO A 477 6.80 -66.21 1.30
C PRO A 477 7.22 -65.36 2.51
N ARG A 478 7.23 -64.04 2.34
CA ARG A 478 7.33 -63.07 3.45
C ARG A 478 5.93 -62.54 3.82
N PRO A 479 5.67 -62.23 5.11
CA PRO A 479 4.43 -61.59 5.53
C PRO A 479 4.27 -60.23 4.85
N ARG A 480 3.10 -60.00 4.28
CA ARG A 480 2.77 -58.79 3.50
C ARG A 480 2.81 -57.56 4.42
N PRO A 481 3.72 -56.58 4.22
CA PRO A 481 3.57 -55.29 4.88
C PRO A 481 2.29 -54.64 4.33
N LEU A 482 1.51 -54.01 5.21
CA LEU A 482 0.35 -53.22 4.78
C LEU A 482 0.79 -52.22 3.71
N PRO A 483 -0.01 -52.02 2.64
CA PRO A 483 0.32 -51.00 1.66
C PRO A 483 0.48 -49.66 2.39
N PRO A 484 1.49 -48.84 2.03
CA PRO A 484 1.55 -47.49 2.55
C PRO A 484 0.20 -46.81 2.26
N PRO A 485 -0.30 -45.97 3.17
CA PRO A 485 -1.55 -45.26 2.94
C PRO A 485 -1.45 -44.57 1.56
N PRO A 486 -2.53 -44.59 0.76
CA PRO A 486 -2.52 -43.96 -0.56
C PRO A 486 -2.00 -42.54 -0.40
N ALA A 487 -1.01 -42.17 -1.23
CA ALA A 487 -0.48 -40.83 -1.22
C ALA A 487 -1.67 -39.87 -1.30
N ARG A 488 -1.82 -39.01 -0.28
CA ARG A 488 -2.86 -38.00 -0.24
C ARG A 488 -2.84 -37.32 -1.61
N PRO A 489 -3.98 -37.24 -2.35
CA PRO A 489 -3.98 -36.64 -3.68
C PRO A 489 -3.34 -35.26 -3.56
N LYS A 490 -2.14 -35.12 -4.14
CA LYS A 490 -1.48 -33.83 -4.23
C LYS A 490 -2.28 -33.07 -5.27
N TYR A 491 -3.22 -32.26 -4.81
CA TYR A 491 -3.98 -31.43 -5.71
C TYR A 491 -3.02 -30.54 -6.51
N PRO A 492 -3.23 -30.38 -7.82
CA PRO A 492 -2.39 -29.55 -8.68
C PRO A 492 -2.14 -28.18 -8.07
N TYR A 493 -3.14 -27.51 -7.49
CA TYR A 493 -2.96 -26.20 -6.81
C TYR A 493 -1.99 -26.16 -5.61
N ASN A 494 -1.66 -27.31 -5.00
CA ASN A 494 -0.65 -27.39 -3.91
C ASN A 494 0.78 -27.58 -4.45
N ILE A 495 0.94 -27.95 -5.73
CA ILE A 495 2.22 -28.06 -6.45
C ILE A 495 2.36 -26.90 -7.46
N GLU A 496 1.25 -26.43 -8.01
CA GLU A 496 1.09 -25.27 -8.88
C GLU A 496 1.12 -24.02 -8.01
N GLY A 497 2.34 -23.72 -7.58
CA GLY A 497 2.66 -22.54 -6.82
C GLY A 497 4.17 -22.48 -6.69
N TRP A 498 4.68 -21.26 -6.62
CA TRP A 498 6.08 -20.90 -6.45
C TRP A 498 6.72 -21.37 -5.12
N TRP A 499 6.19 -22.42 -4.50
CA TRP A 499 6.47 -22.85 -3.13
C TRP A 499 6.94 -24.31 -3.04
N GLY A 500 6.67 -25.15 -4.05
CA GLY A 500 7.05 -26.57 -4.01
C GLY A 500 8.56 -26.80 -3.91
N TRP A 501 9.35 -25.89 -4.49
CA TRP A 501 10.81 -26.00 -4.55
C TRP A 501 11.51 -25.71 -3.23
N VAL A 502 10.90 -24.99 -2.28
CA VAL A 502 11.54 -24.62 -1.01
C VAL A 502 11.89 -25.86 -0.18
N ALA A 503 11.09 -26.92 -0.34
CA ALA A 503 11.35 -28.23 0.26
C ALA A 503 12.29 -29.12 -0.58
N GLU A 504 12.61 -28.73 -1.83
CA GLU A 504 13.33 -29.55 -2.80
C GLU A 504 14.71 -29.00 -3.18
N SER A 505 14.94 -27.67 -3.05
CA SER A 505 16.19 -27.00 -3.43
C SER A 505 16.42 -25.70 -2.65
N ASP A 506 17.68 -25.42 -2.32
CA ASP A 506 18.11 -24.13 -1.78
C ASP A 506 18.03 -22.98 -2.80
N ASN A 507 17.84 -23.30 -4.09
CA ASN A 507 17.86 -22.33 -5.18
C ASN A 507 16.47 -22.12 -5.79
N GLU A 508 16.03 -20.85 -5.73
CA GLU A 508 15.33 -20.12 -6.79
C GLU A 508 14.98 -20.84 -8.11
N PRO A 509 13.90 -21.63 -8.32
CA PRO A 509 13.65 -22.19 -9.64
C PRO A 509 13.43 -21.04 -10.60
N GLU A 510 13.93 -21.21 -11.82
CA GLU A 510 13.69 -20.20 -12.85
C GLU A 510 12.18 -20.11 -13.10
N SER A 511 11.65 -18.88 -12.98
CA SER A 511 10.25 -18.56 -13.28
C SER A 511 9.84 -19.10 -14.64
N THR A 512 8.67 -19.73 -14.73
CA THR A 512 8.18 -20.28 -16.00
C THR A 512 7.91 -19.18 -17.02
N VAL A 513 7.90 -19.51 -18.31
CA VAL A 513 7.63 -18.51 -19.38
C VAL A 513 6.25 -17.87 -19.22
N MET A 514 5.23 -18.63 -18.81
CA MET A 514 3.88 -18.10 -18.55
C MET A 514 3.86 -17.14 -17.37
N GLU A 515 4.55 -17.49 -16.28
CA GLU A 515 4.63 -16.64 -15.10
C GLU A 515 5.43 -15.36 -15.40
N LEU A 516 6.47 -15.46 -16.21
CA LEU A 516 7.21 -14.31 -16.72
C LEU A 516 6.37 -13.38 -17.59
N ARG A 517 5.45 -13.91 -18.40
CA ARG A 517 4.47 -13.13 -19.17
C ARG A 517 3.45 -12.47 -18.26
N THR A 518 2.90 -13.22 -17.31
CA THR A 518 1.97 -12.74 -16.29
C THR A 518 2.59 -11.59 -15.47
N ASN A 519 3.85 -11.77 -15.05
CA ASN A 519 4.65 -10.74 -14.39
C ASN A 519 4.97 -9.54 -15.30
N ALA A 520 5.01 -9.71 -16.62
CA ALA A 520 5.17 -8.59 -17.56
C ALA A 520 3.91 -7.69 -17.59
N HIS A 521 2.73 -8.23 -17.33
CA HIS A 521 1.47 -7.47 -17.24
C HIS A 521 1.23 -6.80 -15.88
N LYS A 522 2.07 -7.10 -14.87
CA LYS A 522 1.94 -6.58 -13.51
C LYS A 522 1.80 -5.05 -13.44
N LEU A 523 2.52 -4.30 -14.28
CA LEU A 523 2.44 -2.83 -14.28
C LEU A 523 1.05 -2.31 -14.68
N LEU A 524 0.32 -3.05 -15.52
CA LEU A 524 -1.04 -2.69 -15.93
C LEU A 524 -2.04 -2.97 -14.82
N TRP A 525 -1.84 -4.07 -14.11
CA TRP A 525 -2.63 -4.41 -12.95
C TRP A 525 -2.47 -3.38 -11.84
N GLU A 526 -1.23 -3.04 -11.51
CA GLU A 526 -0.91 -1.97 -10.56
C GLU A 526 -1.48 -0.61 -11.02
N ALA A 527 -1.56 -0.34 -12.32
CA ALA A 527 -2.20 0.87 -12.85
C ALA A 527 -3.72 0.91 -12.64
N ILE A 528 -4.40 -0.22 -12.86
CA ILE A 528 -5.84 -0.34 -12.60
C ILE A 528 -6.12 -0.19 -11.11
N ASP A 529 -5.37 -0.92 -10.27
CA ASP A 529 -5.44 -0.84 -8.82
C ASP A 529 -5.22 0.59 -8.33
N TYR A 530 -4.22 1.28 -8.90
CA TYR A 530 -3.92 2.67 -8.57
C TYR A 530 -5.11 3.60 -8.85
N LEU A 531 -5.75 3.47 -10.01
CA LEU A 531 -6.92 4.27 -10.35
C LEU A 531 -8.09 4.00 -9.40
N ILE A 532 -8.35 2.73 -9.09
CA ILE A 532 -9.46 2.36 -8.20
C ILE A 532 -9.22 2.87 -6.77
N CYS A 533 -8.01 2.70 -6.24
CA CYS A 533 -7.68 3.15 -4.88
C CYS A 533 -7.68 4.69 -4.76
N VAL A 534 -7.31 5.41 -5.81
CA VAL A 534 -7.40 6.88 -5.82
C VAL A 534 -8.85 7.35 -5.80
N GLU A 535 -9.74 6.67 -6.52
CA GLU A 535 -11.17 7.01 -6.65
C GLU A 535 -12.07 6.45 -5.54
N ALA A 536 -11.53 5.66 -4.61
CA ALA A 536 -12.29 5.09 -3.50
C ALA A 536 -12.80 6.13 -2.51
N ASP A 537 -13.97 5.91 -1.91
CA ASP A 537 -14.52 6.81 -0.89
C ASP A 537 -13.63 6.82 0.37
N VAL A 538 -13.10 5.65 0.72
CA VAL A 538 -12.16 5.45 1.83
C VAL A 538 -10.98 4.62 1.34
N PHE A 539 -9.76 5.04 1.70
CA PHE A 539 -8.55 4.23 1.48
C PHE A 539 -7.90 3.88 2.82
N ILE A 540 -7.43 2.64 2.96
CA ILE A 540 -6.66 2.19 4.12
C ILE A 540 -5.47 1.33 3.65
N PRO A 541 -4.22 1.67 4.05
CA PRO A 541 -3.06 0.84 3.80
C PRO A 541 -2.77 -0.10 4.97
N GLY A 542 -2.49 -1.36 4.69
CA GLY A 542 -1.89 -2.31 5.63
C GLY A 542 -0.39 -2.07 5.82
N PHE A 543 0.29 -1.58 4.77
CA PHE A 543 1.68 -1.20 4.82
C PHE A 543 2.04 -0.12 3.80
N ASP A 544 2.94 0.78 4.18
CA ASP A 544 3.31 1.98 3.42
C ASP A 544 4.77 1.99 2.95
N ARG A 545 5.51 0.90 3.19
CA ARG A 545 6.95 0.78 2.89
C ARG A 545 7.27 -0.43 2.01
N ASP A 546 8.31 -0.31 1.20
CA ASP A 546 8.78 -1.34 0.29
C ASP A 546 9.90 -2.21 0.92
N GLY A 547 10.41 -3.18 0.16
CA GLY A 547 11.53 -4.03 0.56
C GLY A 547 12.91 -3.36 0.58
N LYS A 548 12.96 -2.02 0.51
CA LYS A 548 14.16 -1.18 0.64
C LYS A 548 13.99 -0.11 1.74
N GLY A 549 12.87 -0.12 2.44
CA GLY A 549 12.55 0.83 3.50
C GLY A 549 12.00 2.18 3.02
N ARG A 550 11.54 2.26 1.77
CA ARG A 550 11.06 3.48 1.10
C ARG A 550 9.55 3.47 0.91
N PRO A 551 8.92 4.63 0.64
CA PRO A 551 7.50 4.71 0.34
C PRO A 551 7.10 3.81 -0.84
N ASN A 552 6.09 2.97 -0.64
CA ASN A 552 5.62 1.98 -1.62
C ASN A 552 4.43 2.49 -2.48
N PHE A 553 3.72 1.55 -3.11
CA PHE A 553 2.48 1.78 -3.86
C PHE A 553 1.40 2.52 -3.03
N ALA A 554 1.12 2.06 -1.81
CA ALA A 554 0.12 2.68 -0.95
C ALA A 554 0.49 4.12 -0.61
N SER A 555 1.77 4.41 -0.34
CA SER A 555 2.25 5.77 -0.14
C SER A 555 2.01 6.68 -1.36
N LEU A 556 2.20 6.16 -2.57
CA LEU A 556 1.90 6.89 -3.81
C LEU A 556 0.40 7.16 -3.98
N VAL A 557 -0.46 6.20 -3.62
CA VAL A 557 -1.93 6.38 -3.62
C VAL A 557 -2.31 7.46 -2.60
N MET A 558 -1.79 7.40 -1.38
CA MET A 558 -2.07 8.39 -0.34
C MET A 558 -1.68 9.81 -0.77
N GLY A 559 -0.50 9.97 -1.39
CA GLY A 559 -0.07 11.26 -1.92
C GLY A 559 -0.98 11.75 -3.05
N HIS A 560 -1.40 10.90 -3.97
CA HIS A 560 -2.33 11.29 -5.03
C HIS A 560 -3.72 11.64 -4.50
N ARG A 561 -4.25 10.88 -3.54
CA ARG A 561 -5.52 11.22 -2.87
C ARG A 561 -5.43 12.58 -2.19
N LEU A 562 -4.34 12.84 -1.47
CA LEU A 562 -4.10 14.14 -0.84
C LEU A 562 -4.04 15.28 -1.87
N TYR A 563 -3.46 15.04 -3.05
CA TYR A 563 -3.46 16.00 -4.15
C TYR A 563 -4.87 16.21 -4.74
N GLN A 564 -5.55 15.14 -5.19
CA GLN A 564 -6.79 15.23 -5.96
C GLN A 564 -7.99 15.64 -5.10
N ALA A 565 -8.09 15.10 -3.89
CA ALA A 565 -9.21 15.30 -2.99
C ALA A 565 -8.73 15.15 -1.53
N ALA A 566 -8.08 16.19 -1.01
CA ALA A 566 -7.49 16.19 0.33
C ALA A 566 -8.49 15.79 1.45
N ALA A 567 -9.76 16.17 1.30
CA ALA A 567 -10.83 15.84 2.23
C ALA A 567 -11.31 14.37 2.16
N SER A 568 -10.92 13.60 1.14
CA SER A 568 -11.29 12.19 1.02
C SER A 568 -10.63 11.36 2.12
N LYS A 569 -11.41 10.46 2.73
CA LYS A 569 -10.94 9.68 3.88
C LYS A 569 -9.82 8.73 3.48
N THR A 570 -8.69 8.91 4.15
CA THR A 570 -7.52 8.07 3.97
C THR A 570 -6.97 7.73 5.35
N PHE A 571 -7.31 6.55 5.85
CA PHE A 571 -6.81 6.09 7.14
C PHE A 571 -5.31 5.84 7.05
N GLN A 572 -4.59 6.25 8.07
CA GLN A 572 -3.15 6.02 8.18
C GLN A 572 -2.84 5.56 9.60
N PRO A 573 -3.27 4.35 9.97
CA PRO A 573 -3.15 3.85 11.33
C PRO A 573 -1.68 3.83 11.79
N ASN A 574 -1.43 4.23 13.04
CA ASN A 574 -0.11 4.01 13.63
C ASN A 574 -0.02 2.55 14.03
N ARG A 575 0.69 1.76 13.23
CA ARG A 575 0.82 0.31 13.44
C ARG A 575 1.28 -0.06 14.85
N ARG A 576 2.16 0.75 15.46
CA ARG A 576 2.61 0.54 16.84
C ARG A 576 1.48 0.66 17.86
N GLU A 577 0.60 1.66 17.69
CA GLU A 577 -0.56 1.83 18.57
C GLU A 577 -1.62 0.76 18.30
N VAL A 578 -1.88 0.46 17.03
CA VAL A 578 -2.81 -0.60 16.63
C VAL A 578 -2.42 -1.93 17.24
N VAL A 579 -1.15 -2.33 17.12
CA VAL A 579 -0.70 -3.60 17.70
C VAL A 579 -0.90 -3.62 19.21
N LYS A 580 -0.61 -2.52 19.93
CA LYS A 580 -0.89 -2.44 21.37
C LYS A 580 -2.37 -2.63 21.69
N LEU A 581 -3.25 -1.92 20.99
CA LEU A 581 -4.70 -2.06 21.17
C LEU A 581 -5.16 -3.50 20.89
N LEU A 582 -4.62 -4.15 19.86
CA LEU A 582 -4.98 -5.53 19.53
C LEU A 582 -4.46 -6.54 20.56
N GLU A 583 -3.26 -6.33 21.11
CA GLU A 583 -2.71 -7.18 22.17
C GLU A 583 -3.48 -7.01 23.50
N GLU A 584 -3.89 -5.79 23.84
CA GLU A 584 -4.72 -5.51 25.03
C GLU A 584 -6.06 -6.26 25.00
N ASN A 585 -6.60 -6.51 23.80
CA ASN A 585 -7.87 -7.22 23.61
C ASN A 585 -7.69 -8.61 23.01
N ARG A 586 -6.49 -9.22 23.08
CA ARG A 586 -6.16 -10.45 22.36
C ARG A 586 -7.10 -11.62 22.66
N GLU A 587 -7.53 -11.76 23.91
CA GLU A 587 -8.43 -12.85 24.34
C GLU A 587 -9.89 -12.62 23.92
N HIS A 588 -10.26 -11.37 23.62
CA HIS A 588 -11.63 -10.95 23.30
C HIS A 588 -11.68 -10.11 22.03
N LEU A 589 -10.81 -10.40 21.05
CA LEU A 589 -10.71 -9.68 19.77
C LEU A 589 -12.06 -9.56 19.05
N TYR A 590 -12.95 -10.52 19.32
CA TYR A 590 -14.30 -10.63 18.76
C TYR A 590 -15.40 -10.42 19.79
N GLN A 591 -15.11 -9.87 20.96
CA GLN A 591 -16.07 -9.44 21.99
C GLN A 591 -15.54 -8.14 22.61
N ALA A 592 -15.57 -7.08 21.81
CA ALA A 592 -14.91 -5.82 22.17
C ALA A 592 -15.69 -5.06 23.25
N ASN A 593 -15.02 -4.71 24.35
CA ASN A 593 -15.59 -3.83 25.35
C ASN A 593 -15.75 -2.39 24.80
N HIS A 594 -16.66 -1.61 25.41
CA HIS A 594 -16.95 -0.24 24.97
C HIS A 594 -15.72 0.68 25.04
N THR A 595 -14.86 0.49 26.04
CA THR A 595 -13.64 1.28 26.23
C THR A 595 -12.65 1.08 25.09
N TRP A 596 -12.38 -0.16 24.71
CA TRP A 596 -11.52 -0.51 23.58
C TRP A 596 -12.09 -0.04 22.25
N LEU A 597 -13.42 -0.17 22.05
CA LEU A 597 -14.08 0.36 20.85
C LEU A 597 -13.89 1.88 20.75
N THR A 598 -14.02 2.59 21.86
CA THR A 598 -13.83 4.04 21.92
C THR A 598 -12.39 4.42 21.63
N SER A 599 -11.41 3.71 22.22
CA SER A 599 -9.98 3.90 21.96
C SER A 599 -9.63 3.65 20.50
N THR A 600 -10.15 2.57 19.90
CA THR A 600 -9.91 2.21 18.50
C THR A 600 -10.54 3.23 17.54
N ARG A 601 -11.79 3.65 17.80
CA ARG A 601 -12.47 4.71 17.03
C ARG A 601 -11.72 6.03 17.11
N SER A 602 -11.25 6.40 18.31
CA SER A 602 -10.45 7.60 18.54
C SER A 602 -9.13 7.51 17.76
N HIS A 603 -8.41 6.39 17.86
CA HIS A 603 -7.17 6.16 17.12
C HIS A 603 -7.36 6.34 15.61
N LEU A 604 -8.34 5.66 15.01
CA LEU A 604 -8.61 5.77 13.57
C LEU A 604 -9.04 7.18 13.16
N ARG A 605 -9.85 7.88 13.96
CA ARG A 605 -10.23 9.27 13.69
C ARG A 605 -9.02 10.21 13.70
N ARG A 606 -8.13 10.08 14.69
CA ARG A 606 -6.88 10.85 14.75
C ARG A 606 -5.96 10.52 13.58
N SER A 607 -5.92 9.25 13.16
CA SER A 607 -5.08 8.77 12.07
C SER A 607 -5.33 9.48 10.72
N LEU A 608 -6.53 10.03 10.51
CA LEU A 608 -6.89 10.81 9.32
C LEU A 608 -6.08 12.12 9.19
N ILE A 609 -5.59 12.68 10.32
CA ILE A 609 -4.80 13.92 10.34
C ILE A 609 -3.37 13.64 10.78
N ASP A 610 -3.18 12.94 11.89
CA ASP A 610 -1.85 12.62 12.42
C ASP A 610 -1.03 11.79 11.43
N GLY A 611 -1.71 10.94 10.65
CA GLY A 611 -1.07 10.20 9.57
C GLY A 611 -0.55 11.10 8.45
N VAL A 612 -1.33 12.10 8.05
CA VAL A 612 -0.94 13.09 7.04
C VAL A 612 0.30 13.87 7.51
N ILE A 613 0.31 14.32 8.77
CA ILE A 613 1.46 15.01 9.39
C ILE A 613 2.69 14.09 9.47
N ARG A 614 2.49 12.82 9.84
CA ARG A 614 3.56 11.82 9.89
C ARG A 614 4.12 11.52 8.49
N ALA A 615 3.28 11.49 7.46
CA ALA A 615 3.71 11.29 6.07
C ALA A 615 4.56 12.47 5.57
N SER A 616 4.21 13.71 5.94
CA SER A 616 5.02 14.91 5.67
C SER A 616 6.45 14.78 6.22
N THR A 617 6.60 14.30 7.45
CA THR A 617 7.90 14.23 8.11
C THR A 617 8.71 12.97 7.79
N LYS A 618 8.06 11.81 7.60
CA LYS A 618 8.74 10.52 7.43
C LYS A 618 8.78 10.02 5.99
N SER A 619 7.71 10.23 5.22
CA SER A 619 7.59 9.66 3.87
C SER A 619 8.08 10.63 2.80
N LYS A 620 7.72 11.93 2.92
CA LYS A 620 8.12 12.97 1.96
C LYS A 620 9.63 13.04 1.70
N PRO A 621 10.53 13.00 2.71
CA PRO A 621 11.97 13.09 2.47
C PRO A 621 12.54 11.93 1.64
N LEU A 622 11.83 10.79 1.62
CA LEU A 622 12.21 9.61 0.86
C LEU A 622 11.56 9.56 -0.53
N SER A 623 10.35 10.10 -0.66
CA SER A 623 9.65 10.22 -1.94
C SER A 623 8.68 11.39 -1.91
N PHE A 624 8.93 12.38 -2.78
CA PHE A 624 8.10 13.59 -2.89
C PHE A 624 6.62 13.27 -3.15
N LEU A 625 6.34 12.35 -4.07
CA LEU A 625 4.96 12.01 -4.46
C LEU A 625 4.20 11.22 -3.38
N SER A 626 4.86 10.74 -2.33
CA SER A 626 4.18 10.14 -1.18
C SER A 626 3.42 11.18 -0.33
N HIS A 627 3.85 12.44 -0.40
CA HIS A 627 3.22 13.56 0.30
C HIS A 627 3.50 14.88 -0.46
N PRO A 628 2.63 15.24 -1.43
CA PRO A 628 2.89 16.34 -2.35
C PRO A 628 2.66 17.76 -1.79
N VAL A 629 2.26 17.88 -0.52
CA VAL A 629 1.94 19.16 0.14
C VAL A 629 3.20 19.72 0.82
N PRO A 630 3.46 21.05 0.80
CA PRO A 630 2.61 22.12 0.24
C PRO A 630 2.85 22.44 -1.25
N GLU A 631 3.86 21.88 -1.90
CA GLU A 631 4.30 22.31 -3.23
C GLU A 631 3.27 22.05 -4.33
N CYS A 632 2.37 21.08 -4.13
CA CYS A 632 1.31 20.73 -5.06
C CYS A 632 -0.09 21.15 -4.57
N SER A 633 -0.22 22.00 -3.54
CA SER A 633 -1.54 22.37 -2.98
C SER A 633 -1.59 23.80 -2.43
N CYS A 634 -2.79 24.38 -2.43
CA CYS A 634 -3.07 25.73 -1.97
C CYS A 634 -4.30 25.75 -1.06
N LEU A 635 -4.43 26.82 -0.26
CA LEU A 635 -5.62 27.05 0.58
C LEU A 635 -6.68 27.83 -0.18
N ARG A 636 -7.94 27.40 -0.09
CA ARG A 636 -9.07 28.18 -0.61
C ARG A 636 -9.22 29.50 0.15
N TYR A 637 -9.82 30.49 -0.50
CA TYR A 637 -10.28 31.70 0.18
C TYR A 637 -11.57 31.39 0.94
N ASP A 638 -11.57 31.56 2.27
CA ASP A 638 -12.80 31.55 3.07
C ASP A 638 -13.64 32.79 2.73
N LEU A 639 -14.62 32.64 1.83
CA LEU A 639 -15.56 33.71 1.48
C LEU A 639 -16.53 34.07 2.63
N THR A 640 -16.54 33.30 3.72
CA THR A 640 -17.37 33.52 4.92
C THR A 640 -16.74 34.47 5.94
N LYS A 641 -15.44 34.78 5.84
CA LYS A 641 -14.75 35.76 6.71
C LYS A 641 -14.77 37.18 6.13
N LYS A 642 -15.95 37.65 5.68
CA LYS A 642 -16.15 39.09 5.45
C LYS A 642 -16.90 39.70 6.64
N SER A 643 -16.14 40.45 7.43
CA SER A 643 -16.57 41.37 8.49
C SER A 643 -17.20 40.74 9.71
N LEU A 644 -16.38 40.47 10.74
CA LEU A 644 -16.60 40.97 12.10
C LEU A 644 -15.24 40.96 12.80
N HIS A 645 -14.92 42.09 13.43
CA HIS A 645 -13.69 42.35 14.15
C HIS A 645 -13.56 41.45 15.40
N VAL A 646 -12.30 41.14 15.75
CA VAL A 646 -11.79 40.73 17.08
C VAL A 646 -11.93 39.23 17.46
N SER A 647 -10.78 38.56 17.32
CA SER A 647 -10.22 37.44 18.10
C SER A 647 -11.06 36.18 18.43
N SER A 648 -10.70 35.09 17.76
CA SER A 648 -10.46 33.77 18.39
C SER A 648 -9.61 32.91 17.42
N PRO A 649 -8.61 32.14 17.89
CA PRO A 649 -7.83 31.28 17.02
C PRO A 649 -8.69 30.08 16.62
N SER A 650 -9.09 30.02 15.36
CA SER A 650 -9.77 28.84 14.81
C SER A 650 -8.85 27.61 14.91
N THR A 651 -9.37 26.51 15.42
CA THR A 651 -8.73 25.17 15.52
C THR A 651 -8.29 24.56 14.16
N GLN A 652 -8.45 25.29 13.05
CA GLN A 652 -7.90 24.99 11.72
C GLN A 652 -6.41 25.36 11.58
N ALA A 653 -5.93 26.38 12.29
CA ALA A 653 -4.56 26.89 12.21
C ALA A 653 -3.45 25.85 12.48
N PRO A 654 -3.61 24.85 13.39
CA PRO A 654 -2.57 23.87 13.66
C PRO A 654 -2.31 22.90 12.51
N VAL A 655 -3.35 22.51 11.77
CA VAL A 655 -3.22 21.55 10.65
C VAL A 655 -2.57 22.24 9.46
N GLU A 656 -2.98 23.47 9.16
CA GLU A 656 -2.42 24.26 8.07
C GLU A 656 -0.93 24.57 8.32
N ALA A 657 -0.58 24.92 9.57
CA ALA A 657 0.81 25.11 9.98
C ALA A 657 1.65 23.81 9.86
N ALA A 658 1.09 22.66 10.24
CA ALA A 658 1.77 21.36 10.13
C ALA A 658 1.96 20.89 8.68
N LEU A 659 1.06 21.29 7.77
CA LEU A 659 1.15 21.00 6.34
C LEU A 659 2.05 21.99 5.59
N GLY A 660 2.37 23.14 6.19
CA GLY A 660 3.24 24.16 5.61
C GLY A 660 2.61 24.91 4.42
N VAL A 661 1.28 24.87 4.27
CA VAL A 661 0.59 25.52 3.15
C VAL A 661 0.37 26.98 3.50
N MET A 662 1.17 27.86 2.89
CA MET A 662 1.15 29.29 3.19
C MET A 662 0.45 30.14 2.11
N HIS A 663 0.18 29.56 0.94
CA HIS A 663 -0.35 30.30 -0.21
C HIS A 663 -1.80 29.96 -0.50
N HIS A 664 -2.56 30.98 -0.88
CA HIS A 664 -3.94 30.83 -1.31
C HIS A 664 -4.05 30.48 -2.79
N CYS A 665 -5.07 29.72 -3.12
CA CYS A 665 -5.38 29.34 -4.49
C CYS A 665 -5.66 30.58 -5.36
N PRO A 666 -5.11 30.65 -6.58
CA PRO A 666 -5.52 31.65 -7.56
C PRO A 666 -7.04 31.82 -7.68
N LYS A 667 -7.52 33.08 -7.65
CA LYS A 667 -8.96 33.44 -7.65
C LYS A 667 -9.80 32.78 -8.76
N TRP A 668 -9.18 32.45 -9.90
CA TRP A 668 -9.90 31.80 -11.00
C TRP A 668 -10.31 30.35 -10.64
N MET A 669 -9.59 29.68 -9.73
CA MET A 669 -9.93 28.35 -9.24
C MET A 669 -11.16 28.34 -8.33
N ASP A 670 -11.52 29.48 -7.72
CA ASP A 670 -12.73 29.61 -6.89
C ASP A 670 -14.03 29.61 -7.71
N SER A 671 -13.96 29.88 -9.02
CA SER A 671 -15.15 30.03 -9.88
C SER A 671 -15.74 28.71 -10.40
N GLY A 672 -15.05 27.58 -10.19
CA GLY A 672 -15.37 26.29 -10.83
C GLY A 672 -16.37 25.37 -10.11
N ILE A 673 -16.79 25.67 -8.88
CA ILE A 673 -17.60 24.74 -8.08
C ILE A 673 -18.81 25.46 -7.45
N LYS A 674 -19.83 25.74 -8.26
CA LYS A 674 -21.20 25.95 -7.79
C LYS A 674 -22.00 24.66 -7.97
N THR A 675 -21.76 23.67 -7.13
CA THR A 675 -22.65 22.50 -6.97
C THR A 675 -23.31 22.55 -5.60
N LYS A 676 -24.57 23.00 -5.63
CA LYS A 676 -25.67 22.79 -4.67
C LYS A 676 -25.28 22.28 -3.26
N SER A 677 -24.99 23.19 -2.35
CA SER A 677 -25.38 23.05 -0.95
C SER A 677 -26.46 24.07 -0.66
N LYS A 678 -27.72 23.62 -0.64
CA LYS A 678 -28.80 24.36 0.00
C LYS A 678 -29.57 23.38 0.86
N ASP A 679 -28.88 22.84 1.86
CA ASP A 679 -29.52 22.29 3.03
C ASP A 679 -29.09 23.17 4.20
N LYS A 680 -30.10 23.75 4.85
CA LYS A 680 -29.96 24.70 5.95
C LYS A 680 -29.18 24.07 7.10
N GLU A 681 -28.24 24.85 7.61
CA GLU A 681 -27.56 24.65 8.88
C GLU A 681 -28.60 24.54 10.01
N ILE A 682 -28.50 23.46 10.78
CA ILE A 682 -28.82 23.48 12.20
C ILE A 682 -27.48 23.20 12.86
N GLU A 683 -26.87 24.25 13.38
CA GLU A 683 -25.77 24.18 14.32
C GLU A 683 -26.27 23.52 15.59
N GLU A 684 -25.76 22.34 15.92
CA GLU A 684 -25.58 21.91 17.32
C GLU A 684 -24.27 21.13 17.39
N ASP A 685 -23.28 21.79 17.98
CA ASP A 685 -22.10 21.19 18.59
C ASP A 685 -22.55 20.49 19.88
N PRO A 686 -21.96 19.35 20.23
CA PRO A 686 -21.34 19.33 21.54
C PRO A 686 -19.99 18.62 21.51
N ASP A 687 -18.95 19.41 21.79
CA ASP A 687 -17.87 18.97 22.67
C ASP A 687 -18.49 18.63 24.02
N GLU A 688 -18.37 17.37 24.48
CA GLU A 688 -18.33 17.11 25.92
C GLU A 688 -17.32 16.00 26.24
N ASP A 689 -16.43 16.38 27.15
CA ASP A 689 -15.44 15.56 27.83
C ASP A 689 -16.08 14.58 28.84
N ILE A 690 -15.23 13.65 29.26
CA ILE A 690 -15.40 12.54 30.19
C ILE A 690 -15.93 12.99 31.57
N SER A 691 -17.02 12.39 32.08
CA SER A 691 -17.00 11.51 33.27
C SER A 691 -18.40 10.99 33.66
N SER A 692 -18.43 9.71 34.05
CA SER A 692 -19.28 9.11 35.08
C SER A 692 -20.62 9.78 35.43
N SER A 693 -21.73 9.14 35.09
CA SER A 693 -22.64 8.63 36.13
C SER A 693 -23.68 7.66 35.56
N SER A 694 -23.82 6.56 36.29
CA SER A 694 -24.87 5.55 36.17
C SER A 694 -26.25 6.12 36.54
N GLY A 695 -27.31 5.58 35.95
CA GLY A 695 -28.69 5.73 36.43
C GLY A 695 -29.67 6.08 35.30
N LEU A 696 -30.36 5.10 34.72
CA LEU A 696 -31.67 4.57 35.17
C LEU A 696 -32.78 4.99 34.20
N PHE A 697 -33.14 4.07 33.30
CA PHE A 697 -34.53 3.89 32.85
C PHE A 697 -34.78 2.40 32.61
N PHE A 698 -35.10 1.68 33.70
CA PHE A 698 -35.98 0.51 33.61
C PHE A 698 -37.16 0.76 34.55
N ARG A 699 -38.34 0.82 33.93
CA ARG A 699 -39.64 0.90 34.56
C ARG A 699 -40.06 -0.51 35.01
N ASN A 700 -40.44 -0.59 36.29
CA ASN A 700 -41.28 -1.59 36.96
C ASN A 700 -41.02 -3.09 36.71
N SER A 701 -40.65 -3.79 37.80
CA SER A 701 -41.53 -4.83 38.35
C SER A 701 -41.10 -5.26 39.76
N GLY A 702 -42.03 -5.10 40.73
CA GLY A 702 -42.29 -6.05 41.82
C GLY A 702 -41.35 -6.09 43.06
N GLY A 703 -41.94 -5.86 44.24
CA GLY A 703 -41.72 -6.75 45.40
C GLY A 703 -41.13 -6.12 46.68
N ASN A 704 -42.04 -5.83 47.62
CA ASN A 704 -41.91 -5.60 49.07
C ASN A 704 -40.69 -6.21 49.82
N HIS A 705 -40.08 -5.44 50.74
CA HIS A 705 -40.17 -5.57 52.23
C HIS A 705 -38.99 -4.85 52.95
N GLU A 706 -39.33 -4.03 53.97
CA GLU A 706 -38.75 -3.85 55.33
C GLU A 706 -37.22 -4.04 55.57
N SER A 707 -36.50 -3.38 56.51
CA SER A 707 -36.72 -2.36 57.55
C SER A 707 -35.35 -2.13 58.25
N GLY A 708 -35.05 -0.90 58.70
CA GLY A 708 -34.08 -0.54 59.78
C GLY A 708 -32.58 -0.67 59.45
N GLY A 709 -31.64 0.15 59.93
CA GLY A 709 -31.60 1.15 61.02
C GLY A 709 -30.27 1.01 61.79
N GLY A 710 -29.55 2.13 62.00
CA GLY A 710 -28.37 2.26 62.89
C GLY A 710 -27.02 1.84 62.29
N GLU A 711 -25.85 2.39 62.60
CA GLU A 711 -25.44 3.35 63.63
C GLU A 711 -24.00 3.83 63.33
N LEU A 712 -23.63 5.02 63.80
CA LEU A 712 -22.28 5.60 63.78
C LEU A 712 -21.30 4.79 64.67
N ILE A 713 -19.98 4.90 64.40
CA ILE A 713 -18.95 5.36 65.36
C ILE A 713 -17.65 5.68 64.59
N LYS A 714 -17.04 6.77 65.01
CA LYS A 714 -15.81 7.43 64.54
C LYS A 714 -14.77 7.24 65.65
N GLU A 715 -13.52 6.91 65.33
CA GLU A 715 -12.39 7.21 66.21
C GLU A 715 -11.07 7.30 65.43
N GLU A 716 -10.38 8.43 65.62
CA GLU A 716 -9.03 8.75 65.19
C GLU A 716 -8.05 8.40 66.31
N SER A 717 -6.80 8.03 65.98
CA SER A 717 -5.63 8.44 66.77
C SER A 717 -4.31 8.32 65.98
N GLN A 718 -3.52 9.38 66.09
CA GLN A 718 -2.18 9.70 65.56
C GLN A 718 -1.00 8.94 66.22
N LEU A 719 0.20 9.29 65.72
CA LEU A 719 1.58 9.19 66.26
C LEU A 719 2.40 7.99 65.75
N ASP A 720 3.69 8.08 65.37
CA ASP A 720 4.63 9.17 65.04
C ASP A 720 5.94 8.50 64.54
N ASP A 721 6.81 9.29 63.89
CA ASP A 721 8.30 9.18 63.78
C ASP A 721 8.97 8.10 62.87
N GLN A 722 9.66 8.51 61.78
CA GLN A 722 11.13 8.80 61.65
C GLN A 722 12.00 7.52 61.74
N GLU A 723 13.12 7.28 61.03
CA GLU A 723 13.88 7.86 59.92
C GLU A 723 14.98 6.80 59.56
N GLU A 724 15.89 7.11 58.61
CA GLU A 724 17.14 6.39 58.25
C GLU A 724 17.06 5.09 57.41
N LEU A 725 18.02 4.73 56.56
CA LEU A 725 18.96 5.36 55.61
C LEU A 725 19.76 4.18 55.01
N GLU A 726 20.08 4.27 53.72
CA GLU A 726 21.25 3.67 53.04
C GLU A 726 21.47 2.15 52.95
N GLY A 727 21.97 1.73 51.78
CA GLY A 727 22.61 0.44 51.57
C GLY A 727 22.60 -0.02 50.11
N ALA A 728 23.55 0.48 49.32
CA ALA A 728 23.86 -0.04 48.01
C ALA A 728 24.55 -1.41 48.09
N ASP A 729 24.22 -2.29 47.14
CA ASP A 729 25.15 -3.16 46.39
C ASP A 729 24.45 -3.68 45.12
#